data_AF-A0A1J4JP92-F1
#
_entry.id   AF-A0A1J4JP92-F1
#
_cell.length_a   1.000
_cell.length_b   1.000
_cell.length_c   1.000
_cell.angle_alpha   90.00
_cell.angle_beta   90.00
_cell.angle_gamma   90.00
#
_symmetry.space_group_name_H-M   'P 1'
#
loop_
_entity.id
_entity.type
_entity.pdbx_description
1 polymer ?
#
loop_
_entity_poly.entity_id
_entity_poly.type
_entity_poly.pdbx_seq_one_letter_code
_entity_poly.pdbx_strand_id
1 'polypeptide(L)'
;MAETTATTFHTISFHSSSYSVNSSDRYDGLIKLSLAKKTKIMLVNLFSYVYSVAPTFVAVHNVISVVRLLQLVGPCFCGSFDNLWEKGTKDRQIINIISILFQIIPVNYIDESFYPFTLFYIIFTLLILVFLLSCAYYFDKNANLPTIVSGFIAFYFASFAMFLHPIAFVVVFTKLSDMIYKSVTPDIYLGYSFEIDKLVLIVITILLSLLIIILTDEIAGRTLTFRPNSFLTVSMNTWKLQYFEPCFIVVLANFASGFLGELRWVSVFLLAFTALFYGASIGISYFKGGFIQKIITNALCATNGICFIITVVNIILIIMKKPVHSYILFVFCFGWVALFILFIFINSKYSLHALSILDDIGDNSDQFYHDIKSPNNFLNYIKIGFSNSHPFCINWSLCKMAVDRWPRNADVWFAFAKFTAIYPEETQKLEWIYITVRSAKIRGSTIQTIKEQSRAITRQRETALSNDLKMRISKLTRDVNSTKHKLRHVWDSVLQGNVSEVEDATKRVAVAIKHNSIDFQRLLRQFPNNRFVTRPYARFLIEIVGDNVQAADVLEKTRLLQRGICVNADQTHVFGMNAFPNLPDHVSMTQISSMAPATSESNNFSYIDFDPEEGNNLVTDNIVMLKDVIEKVKIPAVKNTLIMRYLLLTLFFILPLIVMLIIVNLFVNELCEPLNHMENLALVDTYATNLVAFANRWIFVCLKIFAEIDYKGHEPPSSLGSFNKTSGHLHHTISQLSEKIQTINEFRNFRADNEIIQKAQNKLFSKSINYSFYVTDKNITYQMLSTQNTLVDFVMQISSIVGYDSAIVPEIIVTSCPLNLYANLWSVRAQITESMDLIIEYIKSIEERYRIITIIAVALLMFFYTAVCIISLVVQTRWIRQNKEVVYNCLTSLPKNHVSQLAENLRVLKKENSSTGASSVSDNIELSKQEDSILKIFNTGGSAGIKLGDLFFLTFISVVILALEIASTFMICQLIIEEIDIVLQTSPQIIYVQEQYTSLMNVVHTLDLIAIQDSYVPIPIHDLKTLYRRLETLINESTDYYTKVRYGTEILGPAINMAQQMEHHGIPMKVHIS
;
A
#
# COMPACT_ATOMS: atom_id res chain seq x y z
N MET A 1 -65.91 3.07 -29.15
CA MET A 1 -67.16 2.91 -28.38
C MET A 1 -66.91 1.90 -27.26
N ALA A 2 -66.34 2.35 -26.16
CA ALA A 2 -66.24 1.65 -24.88
C ALA A 2 -65.58 2.64 -23.92
N GLU A 3 -66.42 3.43 -23.27
CA GLU A 3 -66.01 4.36 -22.21
C GLU A 3 -66.78 3.98 -20.95
N THR A 4 -66.15 4.24 -19.80
CA THR A 4 -66.70 4.26 -18.44
C THR A 4 -67.07 2.92 -17.78
N THR A 5 -66.28 2.52 -16.79
CA THR A 5 -66.66 2.62 -15.37
C THR A 5 -65.43 2.42 -14.48
N ALA A 6 -65.40 3.23 -13.43
CA ALA A 6 -64.31 3.42 -12.50
C ALA A 6 -64.34 2.41 -11.33
N THR A 7 -63.23 2.41 -10.58
CA THR A 7 -63.15 2.17 -9.13
C THR A 7 -63.69 0.86 -8.57
N THR A 8 -62.78 -0.07 -8.27
CA THR A 8 -62.81 -0.85 -7.02
C THR A 8 -61.49 -1.61 -6.84
N PHE A 9 -60.72 -1.22 -5.83
CA PHE A 9 -59.67 -2.08 -5.27
C PHE A 9 -60.35 -3.32 -4.70
N HIS A 10 -60.37 -4.41 -5.45
CA HIS A 10 -60.69 -5.70 -4.87
C HIS A 10 -59.53 -6.10 -3.95
N THR A 11 -59.83 -6.11 -2.66
CA THR A 11 -59.09 -6.78 -1.59
C THR A 11 -58.97 -8.25 -1.97
N ILE A 12 -57.91 -8.60 -2.70
CA ILE A 12 -57.52 -10.00 -2.85
C ILE A 12 -56.97 -10.42 -1.50
N SER A 13 -57.69 -11.30 -0.81
CA SER A 13 -57.22 -12.01 0.36
C SER A 13 -55.91 -12.72 0.00
N PHE A 14 -54.79 -12.14 0.42
CA PHE A 14 -53.46 -12.72 0.28
C PHE A 14 -53.38 -14.01 1.11
N HIS A 15 -53.70 -15.14 0.50
CA HIS A 15 -53.27 -16.42 1.03
C HIS A 15 -51.74 -16.43 1.05
N SER A 16 -51.19 -16.68 2.24
CA SER A 16 -49.77 -16.74 2.56
C SER A 16 -49.03 -17.82 1.76
N SER A 17 -48.72 -17.53 0.50
CA SER A 17 -47.76 -18.32 -0.27
C SER A 17 -46.37 -18.07 0.29
N SER A 18 -45.98 -18.93 1.23
CA SER A 18 -44.70 -18.92 1.93
C SER A 18 -43.50 -18.62 1.02
N TYR A 19 -42.60 -17.74 1.51
CA TYR A 19 -41.22 -17.48 1.03
C TYR A 19 -40.29 -18.71 1.09
N SER A 20 -40.85 -19.91 1.05
CA SER A 20 -40.14 -21.17 1.17
C SER A 20 -39.38 -21.47 -0.13
N VAL A 21 -38.25 -22.15 0.03
CA VAL A 21 -37.27 -22.51 -1.00
C VAL A 21 -36.19 -21.45 -1.23
N ASN A 22 -35.11 -21.54 -0.46
CA ASN A 22 -33.80 -21.10 -0.95
C ASN A 22 -33.53 -21.78 -2.30
N SER A 23 -32.89 -21.07 -3.24
CA SER A 23 -32.31 -21.74 -4.42
C SER A 23 -31.23 -22.78 -4.06
N SER A 24 -30.71 -22.77 -2.82
CA SER A 24 -29.85 -23.83 -2.28
C SER A 24 -30.60 -25.11 -1.93
N ASP A 25 -31.90 -25.01 -1.62
CA ASP A 25 -32.68 -26.11 -1.06
C ASP A 25 -33.60 -26.76 -2.11
N ARG A 26 -33.55 -26.29 -3.37
CA ARG A 26 -34.31 -26.89 -4.48
C ARG A 26 -33.97 -28.37 -4.73
N TYR A 27 -32.87 -28.85 -4.17
CA TYR A 27 -32.38 -30.21 -4.34
C TYR A 27 -31.88 -30.85 -3.03
N ASP A 28 -32.19 -30.30 -1.86
CA ASP A 28 -31.80 -30.89 -0.56
C ASP A 28 -30.31 -31.30 -0.45
N GLY A 29 -29.41 -30.53 -1.08
CA GLY A 29 -27.98 -30.83 -1.12
C GLY A 29 -27.52 -31.89 -2.14
N LEU A 30 -28.42 -32.43 -2.98
CA LEU A 30 -28.10 -33.44 -4.01
C LEU A 30 -27.17 -32.93 -5.13
N ILE A 31 -27.13 -31.61 -5.36
CA ILE A 31 -26.24 -31.00 -6.36
C ILE A 31 -25.15 -30.22 -5.64
N LYS A 32 -23.90 -30.73 -5.70
CA LYS A 32 -22.73 -30.01 -5.19
C LYS A 32 -22.56 -28.69 -5.95
N LEU A 33 -22.70 -27.57 -5.24
CA LEU A 33 -22.40 -26.25 -5.78
C LEU A 33 -20.93 -26.18 -6.19
N SER A 34 -20.62 -25.50 -7.29
CA SER A 34 -19.23 -25.23 -7.67
C SER A 34 -18.53 -24.44 -6.56
N LEU A 35 -17.23 -24.67 -6.37
CA LEU A 35 -16.45 -24.03 -5.31
C LEU A 35 -16.51 -22.50 -5.43
N ALA A 36 -16.47 -21.96 -6.66
CA ALA A 36 -16.65 -20.54 -6.94
C ALA A 36 -18.03 -19.98 -6.53
N LYS A 37 -19.10 -20.76 -6.70
CA LYS A 37 -20.45 -20.35 -6.29
C LYS A 37 -20.58 -20.38 -4.76
N LYS A 38 -19.95 -21.36 -4.10
CA LYS A 38 -19.89 -21.45 -2.65
C LYS A 38 -19.11 -20.28 -2.03
N THR A 39 -17.91 -19.97 -2.55
CA THR A 39 -17.11 -18.83 -2.08
C THR A 39 -17.83 -17.50 -2.31
N LYS A 40 -18.49 -17.33 -3.45
CA LYS A 40 -19.33 -16.14 -3.72
C LYS A 40 -20.43 -15.96 -2.67
N ILE A 41 -21.15 -17.03 -2.32
CA ILE A 41 -22.20 -16.96 -1.28
C ILE A 41 -21.61 -16.58 0.09
N MET A 42 -20.47 -17.17 0.46
CA MET A 42 -19.78 -16.85 1.72
C MET A 42 -19.35 -15.38 1.77
N LEU A 43 -18.80 -14.85 0.67
CA LEU A 43 -18.41 -13.45 0.56
C LEU A 43 -19.65 -12.53 0.61
N VAL A 44 -20.71 -12.81 -0.13
CA VAL A 44 -21.95 -12.00 -0.10
C VAL A 44 -22.52 -11.93 1.32
N ASN A 45 -22.52 -13.05 2.05
CA ASN A 45 -22.95 -13.09 3.44
C ASN A 45 -22.02 -12.28 4.35
N LEU A 46 -20.70 -12.37 4.16
CA LEU A 46 -19.72 -11.56 4.88
C LEU A 46 -19.95 -10.07 4.66
N PHE A 47 -20.06 -9.62 3.40
CA PHE A 47 -20.26 -8.19 3.10
C PHE A 47 -21.60 -7.67 3.62
N SER A 48 -22.67 -8.47 3.53
CA SER A 48 -23.97 -8.11 4.11
C SER A 48 -23.86 -7.91 5.62
N TYR A 49 -23.07 -8.75 6.31
CA TYR A 49 -22.79 -8.56 7.73
C TYR A 49 -21.92 -7.33 8.01
N VAL A 50 -20.80 -7.19 7.29
CA VAL A 50 -19.86 -6.07 7.46
C VAL A 50 -20.59 -4.74 7.34
N TYR A 51 -21.43 -4.56 6.31
CA TYR A 51 -22.18 -3.31 6.14
C TYR A 51 -23.32 -3.10 7.12
N SER A 52 -23.77 -4.14 7.83
CA SER A 52 -24.78 -3.98 8.88
C SER A 52 -24.19 -3.54 10.22
N VAL A 53 -22.92 -3.83 10.47
CA VAL A 53 -22.23 -3.58 11.76
C VAL A 53 -21.20 -2.47 11.68
N ALA A 54 -20.53 -2.30 10.52
CA ALA A 54 -19.49 -1.30 10.36
C ALA A 54 -20.08 0.11 10.31
N PRO A 55 -19.33 1.12 10.79
CA PRO A 55 -19.72 2.51 10.61
C PRO A 55 -19.73 2.87 9.12
N THR A 56 -20.54 3.86 8.77
CA THR A 56 -20.84 4.21 7.36
C THR A 56 -19.77 5.06 6.69
N PHE A 57 -18.79 5.57 7.44
CA PHE A 57 -17.62 6.32 6.93
C PHE A 57 -17.95 7.42 5.90
N VAL A 58 -19.02 8.19 6.10
CA VAL A 58 -19.49 9.22 5.15
C VAL A 58 -18.38 10.21 4.77
N ALA A 59 -17.59 10.66 5.76
CA ALA A 59 -16.46 11.56 5.53
C ALA A 59 -15.39 10.96 4.60
N VAL A 60 -15.08 9.67 4.77
CA VAL A 60 -14.10 8.96 3.90
C VAL A 60 -14.62 8.90 2.47
N HIS A 61 -15.91 8.59 2.27
CA HIS A 61 -16.50 8.57 0.93
C HIS A 61 -16.46 9.93 0.23
N ASN A 62 -16.62 11.03 0.98
CA ASN A 62 -16.51 12.38 0.43
C ASN A 62 -15.06 12.69 0.01
N VAL A 63 -14.07 12.40 0.87
CA VAL A 63 -12.64 12.57 0.55
C VAL A 63 -12.27 11.73 -0.68
N ILE A 64 -12.69 10.47 -0.73
CA ILE A 64 -12.41 9.57 -1.86
C ILE A 64 -13.11 10.04 -3.14
N SER A 65 -14.27 10.68 -3.05
CA SER A 65 -14.92 11.29 -4.23
C SER A 65 -14.06 12.42 -4.82
N VAL A 66 -13.41 13.23 -3.98
CA VAL A 66 -12.47 14.26 -4.44
C VAL A 66 -11.22 13.64 -5.05
N VAL A 67 -10.63 12.63 -4.41
CA VAL A 67 -9.47 11.90 -4.96
C VAL A 67 -9.79 11.27 -6.31
N ARG A 68 -10.97 10.65 -6.46
CA ARG A 68 -11.40 10.06 -7.74
C ARG A 68 -11.60 11.11 -8.83
N LEU A 69 -12.07 12.32 -8.49
CA LEU A 69 -12.11 13.43 -9.44
C LEU A 69 -10.70 13.83 -9.89
N LEU A 70 -9.74 13.91 -8.97
CA LEU A 70 -8.34 14.19 -9.31
C LEU A 70 -7.71 13.09 -10.18
N GLN A 71 -8.05 11.82 -9.94
CA GLN A 71 -7.61 10.69 -10.77
C GLN A 71 -8.15 10.74 -12.20
N LEU A 72 -9.32 11.34 -12.43
CA LEU A 72 -9.81 11.60 -13.79
C LEU A 72 -9.04 12.74 -14.47
N VAL A 73 -8.56 13.71 -13.70
CA VAL A 73 -7.78 14.85 -14.22
C VAL A 73 -6.37 14.43 -14.62
N GLY A 74 -5.68 13.66 -13.78
CA GLY A 74 -4.26 13.34 -13.96
C GLY A 74 -3.84 12.92 -15.38
N PRO A 75 -4.52 11.94 -16.02
CA PRO A 75 -4.18 11.48 -17.36
C PRO A 75 -4.30 12.56 -18.45
N CYS A 76 -5.14 13.59 -18.27
CA CYS A 76 -5.32 14.61 -19.30
C CYS A 76 -4.05 15.44 -19.51
N PHE A 77 -3.23 15.62 -18.46
CA PHE A 77 -1.99 16.38 -18.53
C PHE A 77 -0.84 15.64 -19.22
N CYS A 78 -1.00 14.34 -19.51
CA CYS A 78 0.03 13.56 -20.20
C CYS A 78 1.41 13.68 -19.51
N GLY A 79 1.45 13.63 -18.17
CA GLY A 79 2.67 13.90 -17.39
C GLY A 79 3.86 13.02 -17.79
N SER A 80 3.62 11.74 -18.08
CA SER A 80 4.62 10.75 -18.47
C SER A 80 5.23 10.96 -19.87
N PHE A 81 4.77 11.94 -20.65
CA PHE A 81 5.28 12.20 -22.00
C PHE A 81 6.51 13.11 -21.96
N ASP A 82 7.68 12.53 -22.21
CA ASP A 82 8.95 13.26 -22.17
C ASP A 82 9.08 14.35 -23.27
N ASN A 83 8.37 14.20 -24.40
CA ASN A 83 8.30 15.24 -25.44
C ASN A 83 7.42 16.45 -25.06
N LEU A 84 6.41 16.25 -24.20
CA LEU A 84 5.53 17.34 -23.76
C LEU A 84 6.12 18.05 -22.55
N TRP A 85 6.68 17.29 -21.61
CA TRP A 85 7.27 17.80 -20.38
C TRP A 85 8.76 17.47 -20.34
N GLU A 86 9.58 18.33 -20.92
CA GLU A 86 11.04 18.13 -21.08
C GLU A 86 11.76 17.98 -19.72
N LYS A 87 12.60 16.95 -19.60
CA LYS A 87 13.37 16.66 -18.38
C LYS A 87 14.31 17.82 -18.03
N GLY A 88 14.40 18.17 -16.74
CA GLY A 88 15.25 19.25 -16.23
C GLY A 88 14.64 20.66 -16.29
N THR A 89 13.51 20.85 -16.96
CA THR A 89 12.82 22.15 -17.01
C THR A 89 12.01 22.44 -15.74
N LYS A 90 11.77 23.74 -15.47
CA LYS A 90 10.86 24.17 -14.38
C LYS A 90 9.44 23.64 -14.59
N ASP A 91 8.99 23.56 -15.84
CA ASP A 91 7.69 23.03 -16.22
C ASP A 91 7.54 21.55 -15.79
N ARG A 92 8.58 20.72 -16.01
CA ARG A 92 8.60 19.31 -15.55
C ARG A 92 8.61 19.19 -14.02
N GLN A 93 9.26 20.10 -13.29
CA GLN A 93 9.22 20.10 -11.83
C GLN A 93 7.81 20.39 -11.30
N ILE A 94 7.08 21.32 -11.92
CA ILE A 94 5.71 21.68 -11.53
C ILE A 94 4.76 20.49 -11.74
N ILE A 95 4.80 19.83 -12.91
CA ILE A 95 3.94 18.68 -13.16
C ILE A 95 4.27 17.50 -12.24
N ASN A 96 5.55 17.31 -11.86
CA ASN A 96 5.94 16.29 -10.87
C ASN A 96 5.27 16.53 -9.52
N ILE A 97 5.27 17.76 -9.01
CA ILE A 97 4.62 18.10 -7.73
C ILE A 97 3.12 17.85 -7.82
N ILE A 98 2.48 18.31 -8.90
CA ILE A 98 1.03 18.17 -9.09
C ILE A 98 0.63 16.71 -9.24
N SER A 99 1.47 15.89 -9.88
CA SER A 99 1.19 14.48 -10.10
C SER A 99 1.01 13.67 -8.81
N ILE A 100 1.63 14.08 -7.70
CA ILE A 100 1.45 13.44 -6.39
C ILE A 100 -0.04 13.42 -5.98
N LEU A 101 -0.81 14.45 -6.35
CA LEU A 101 -2.23 14.56 -5.97
C LEU A 101 -3.12 13.49 -6.61
N PHE A 102 -2.73 12.92 -7.77
CA PHE A 102 -3.55 11.94 -8.49
C PHE A 102 -2.89 10.57 -8.70
N GLN A 103 -1.56 10.47 -8.66
CA GLN A 103 -0.84 9.20 -8.82
C GLN A 103 0.08 8.84 -7.63
N ILE A 104 0.21 9.68 -6.60
CA ILE A 104 1.10 9.52 -5.42
C ILE A 104 2.59 9.53 -5.77
N ILE A 105 3.00 8.78 -6.78
CA ILE A 105 4.36 8.68 -7.32
C ILE A 105 4.59 9.83 -8.30
N PRO A 106 5.62 10.69 -8.09
CA PRO A 106 5.95 11.73 -9.05
C PRO A 106 6.42 11.14 -10.39
N VAL A 107 6.10 11.80 -11.50
CA VAL A 107 6.36 11.30 -12.86
C VAL A 107 7.83 10.88 -13.07
N ASN A 108 8.79 11.68 -12.59
CA ASN A 108 10.21 11.37 -12.76
C ASN A 108 10.66 10.05 -12.11
N TYR A 109 9.98 9.62 -11.05
CA TYR A 109 10.36 8.44 -10.29
C TYR A 109 9.53 7.21 -10.66
N ILE A 110 8.70 7.27 -11.71
CA ILE A 110 7.86 6.13 -12.13
C ILE A 110 8.72 4.92 -12.50
N ASP A 111 9.83 5.13 -13.22
CA ASP A 111 10.73 4.05 -13.61
C ASP A 111 11.45 3.40 -12.43
N GLU A 112 12.01 4.21 -11.53
CA GLU A 112 12.73 3.75 -10.33
C GLU A 112 11.78 3.07 -9.33
N SER A 113 10.54 3.58 -9.22
CA SER A 113 9.54 3.04 -8.31
C SER A 113 8.85 1.77 -8.81
N PHE A 114 9.06 1.36 -10.07
CA PHE A 114 8.37 0.20 -10.66
C PHE A 114 8.49 -1.06 -9.79
N TYR A 115 9.71 -1.49 -9.45
CA TYR A 115 9.93 -2.68 -8.62
C TYR A 115 9.38 -2.53 -7.20
N PRO A 116 9.77 -1.52 -6.40
CA PRO A 116 9.32 -1.43 -5.01
C PRO A 116 7.80 -1.26 -4.92
N PHE A 117 7.19 -0.48 -5.81
CA PHE A 117 5.74 -0.27 -5.81
C PHE A 117 4.97 -1.52 -6.25
N THR A 118 5.33 -2.16 -7.37
CA THR A 118 4.59 -3.33 -7.87
C THR A 118 4.69 -4.51 -6.90
N LEU A 119 5.87 -4.74 -6.30
CA LEU A 119 6.04 -5.78 -5.28
C LEU A 119 5.18 -5.50 -4.04
N PHE A 120 5.22 -4.27 -3.53
CA PHE A 120 4.39 -3.85 -2.40
C PHE A 120 2.90 -4.02 -2.72
N TYR A 121 2.46 -3.57 -3.89
CA TYR A 121 1.07 -3.67 -4.32
C TYR A 121 0.60 -5.13 -4.42
N ILE A 122 1.42 -6.02 -4.99
CA ILE A 122 1.11 -7.45 -5.10
C ILE A 122 0.98 -8.07 -3.70
N ILE A 123 1.97 -7.85 -2.82
CA ILE A 123 1.96 -8.41 -1.45
C ILE A 123 0.76 -7.88 -0.66
N PHE A 124 0.51 -6.57 -0.70
CA PHE A 124 -0.61 -5.93 -0.02
C PHE A 124 -1.95 -6.46 -0.51
N THR A 125 -2.13 -6.52 -1.83
CA THR A 125 -3.36 -7.02 -2.46
C THR A 125 -3.61 -8.49 -2.14
N LEU A 126 -2.55 -9.32 -2.18
CA LEU A 126 -2.65 -10.75 -1.86
C LEU A 126 -2.98 -10.97 -0.38
N LEU A 127 -2.36 -10.21 0.52
CA LEU A 127 -2.67 -10.25 1.95
C LEU A 127 -4.14 -9.91 2.20
N ILE A 128 -4.66 -8.86 1.57
CA ILE A 128 -6.08 -8.47 1.69
C ILE A 128 -7.01 -9.56 1.16
N LEU A 129 -6.65 -10.19 0.04
CA LEU A 129 -7.47 -11.27 -0.53
C LEU A 129 -7.50 -12.50 0.38
N VAL A 130 -6.35 -12.91 0.92
CA VAL A 130 -6.25 -14.00 1.91
C VAL A 130 -7.02 -13.65 3.17
N PHE A 131 -6.90 -12.41 3.65
CA PHE A 131 -7.63 -11.91 4.82
C PHE A 131 -9.15 -11.93 4.60
N LEU A 132 -9.64 -11.47 3.45
CA LEU A 132 -11.07 -11.49 3.10
C LEU A 132 -11.61 -12.92 3.01
N LEU A 133 -10.88 -13.83 2.36
CA LEU A 133 -11.28 -15.24 2.27
C LEU A 133 -11.25 -15.93 3.65
N SER A 134 -10.26 -15.61 4.47
CA SER A 134 -10.15 -16.11 5.85
C SER A 134 -11.29 -15.60 6.72
N CYS A 135 -11.63 -14.31 6.61
CA CYS A 135 -12.79 -13.72 7.28
C CYS A 135 -14.10 -14.33 6.78
N ALA A 136 -14.26 -14.56 5.47
CA ALA A 136 -15.44 -15.20 4.91
C ALA A 136 -15.60 -16.64 5.43
N TYR A 137 -14.50 -17.39 5.48
CA TYR A 137 -14.48 -18.75 6.04
C TYR A 137 -14.76 -18.78 7.55
N TYR A 138 -14.14 -17.85 8.29
CA TYR A 138 -14.37 -17.71 9.73
C TYR A 138 -15.81 -17.29 10.02
N PHE A 139 -16.35 -16.35 9.24
CA PHE A 139 -17.73 -15.87 9.37
C PHE A 139 -18.74 -16.96 9.02
N ASP A 140 -18.50 -17.75 7.97
CA ASP A 140 -19.36 -18.88 7.65
C ASP A 140 -19.41 -19.90 8.79
N LYS A 141 -18.29 -20.12 9.50
CA LYS A 141 -18.25 -21.03 10.65
C LYS A 141 -18.83 -20.44 11.93
N ASN A 142 -18.46 -19.22 12.30
CA ASN A 142 -18.75 -18.63 13.61
C ASN A 142 -19.91 -17.64 13.60
N ALA A 143 -20.47 -17.34 12.42
CA ALA A 143 -21.50 -16.33 12.19
C ALA A 143 -21.27 -14.99 12.86
N ASN A 144 -20.04 -14.65 13.25
CA ASN A 144 -19.72 -13.41 13.92
C ASN A 144 -18.28 -13.02 13.57
N LEU A 145 -18.05 -11.72 13.49
CA LEU A 145 -16.74 -11.13 13.26
C LEU A 145 -16.60 -9.97 14.25
N PRO A 146 -15.42 -9.77 14.87
CA PRO A 146 -15.20 -8.59 15.69
C PRO A 146 -15.53 -7.29 14.93
N THR A 147 -16.07 -6.30 15.64
CA THR A 147 -16.47 -5.01 15.07
C THR A 147 -15.30 -4.29 14.40
N ILE A 148 -14.10 -4.38 14.97
CA ILE A 148 -12.86 -3.80 14.40
C ILE A 148 -12.53 -4.42 13.04
N VAL A 149 -12.63 -5.75 12.92
CA VAL A 149 -12.36 -6.48 11.66
C VAL A 149 -13.38 -6.09 10.59
N SER A 150 -14.65 -5.96 10.98
CA SER A 150 -15.72 -5.50 10.07
C SER A 150 -15.51 -4.05 9.64
N GLY A 151 -15.13 -3.17 10.58
CA GLY A 151 -14.78 -1.79 10.31
C GLY A 151 -13.60 -1.65 9.34
N PHE A 152 -12.56 -2.48 9.49
CA PHE A 152 -11.42 -2.51 8.57
C PHE A 152 -11.83 -2.92 7.14
N ILE A 153 -12.65 -3.97 6.99
CA ILE A 153 -13.15 -4.39 5.67
C ILE A 153 -13.95 -3.25 5.02
N ALA A 154 -14.88 -2.66 5.78
CA ALA A 154 -15.69 -1.54 5.28
C ALA A 154 -14.82 -0.33 4.87
N PHE A 155 -13.82 0.02 5.68
CA PHE A 155 -12.88 1.11 5.39
C PHE A 155 -12.06 0.84 4.12
N TYR A 156 -11.56 -0.39 3.92
CA TYR A 156 -10.82 -0.76 2.72
C TYR A 156 -11.64 -0.57 1.43
N PHE A 157 -12.88 -1.05 1.43
CA PHE A 157 -13.79 -0.90 0.27
C PHE A 157 -14.31 0.53 0.11
N ALA A 158 -14.32 1.33 1.19
CA ALA A 158 -14.63 2.76 1.11
C ALA A 158 -13.47 3.61 0.56
N SER A 159 -12.23 3.14 0.71
CA SER A 159 -11.00 3.89 0.39
C SER A 159 -10.12 3.17 -0.65
N PHE A 160 -9.15 2.35 -0.21
CA PHE A 160 -8.10 1.75 -1.03
C PHE A 160 -8.59 1.00 -2.27
N ALA A 161 -9.69 0.23 -2.17
CA ALA A 161 -10.27 -0.49 -3.31
C ALA A 161 -10.75 0.45 -4.43
N MET A 162 -10.97 1.73 -4.12
CA MET A 162 -11.45 2.74 -5.07
C MET A 162 -10.33 3.52 -5.75
N PHE A 163 -9.20 3.75 -5.07
CA PHE A 163 -8.15 4.66 -5.57
C PHE A 163 -6.84 3.96 -5.98
N LEU A 164 -6.54 2.77 -5.46
CA LEU A 164 -5.21 2.16 -5.64
C LEU A 164 -5.01 1.58 -7.05
N HIS A 165 -6.07 1.08 -7.70
CA HIS A 165 -5.98 0.43 -9.00
C HIS A 165 -5.55 1.37 -10.14
N PRO A 166 -6.11 2.59 -10.29
CA PRO A 166 -5.61 3.55 -11.27
C PRO A 166 -4.11 3.83 -11.12
N ILE A 167 -3.61 3.96 -9.89
CA ILE A 167 -2.18 4.23 -9.62
C ILE A 167 -1.31 3.07 -10.10
N ALA A 168 -1.71 1.83 -9.80
CA ALA A 168 -0.99 0.65 -10.27
C ALA A 168 -0.97 0.55 -11.79
N PHE A 169 -2.06 0.93 -12.47
CA PHE A 169 -2.10 0.96 -13.92
C PHE A 169 -1.21 2.06 -14.53
N VAL A 170 -1.03 3.22 -13.90
CA VAL A 170 -0.06 4.23 -14.37
C VAL A 170 1.34 3.61 -14.46
N VAL A 171 1.82 3.03 -13.37
CA VAL A 171 3.19 2.47 -13.28
C VAL A 171 3.37 1.31 -14.27
N VAL A 172 2.42 0.39 -14.29
CA VAL A 172 2.48 -0.82 -15.13
C VAL A 172 2.40 -0.50 -16.62
N PHE A 173 1.45 0.35 -17.05
CA PHE A 173 1.26 0.62 -18.48
C PHE A 173 2.29 1.58 -19.05
N THR A 174 2.85 2.49 -18.24
CA THR A 174 4.03 3.27 -18.65
C THR A 174 5.19 2.33 -18.95
N LYS A 175 5.51 1.42 -18.02
CA LYS A 175 6.62 0.47 -18.20
C LYS A 175 6.38 -0.50 -19.35
N LEU A 176 5.15 -1.00 -19.50
CA LEU A 176 4.77 -1.86 -20.61
C LEU A 176 4.96 -1.14 -21.96
N SER A 177 4.58 0.13 -22.06
CA SER A 177 4.75 0.91 -23.29
C SER A 177 6.22 1.09 -23.65
N ASP A 178 7.09 1.38 -22.66
CA ASP A 178 8.53 1.52 -22.88
C ASP A 178 9.18 0.20 -23.30
N MET A 179 8.75 -0.92 -22.71
CA MET A 179 9.23 -2.26 -23.10
C MET A 179 8.88 -2.57 -24.55
N ILE A 180 7.64 -2.28 -24.98
CA ILE A 180 7.20 -2.52 -26.36
C ILE A 180 7.95 -1.59 -27.32
N TYR A 181 8.07 -0.31 -27.00
CA TYR A 181 8.82 0.64 -27.82
C TYR A 181 10.26 0.17 -28.07
N LYS A 182 10.99 -0.21 -27.01
CA LYS A 182 12.36 -0.72 -27.09
C LYS A 182 12.51 -2.00 -27.93
N SER A 183 11.46 -2.85 -27.96
CA SER A 183 11.47 -4.08 -28.77
C SER A 183 11.22 -3.86 -30.27
N VAL A 184 10.52 -2.79 -30.64
CA VAL A 184 10.15 -2.49 -32.04
C VAL A 184 11.25 -1.71 -32.76
N THR A 185 12.06 -0.93 -32.06
CA THR A 185 13.24 -0.23 -32.61
C THR A 185 14.56 -0.81 -32.08
N PRO A 186 14.94 -2.03 -32.50
CA PRO A 186 16.14 -2.72 -31.99
C PRO A 186 17.46 -2.12 -32.51
N ASP A 187 17.46 -1.43 -33.64
CA ASP A 187 18.67 -0.92 -34.31
C ASP A 187 19.43 0.16 -33.50
N ILE A 188 18.80 0.73 -32.47
CA ILE A 188 19.38 1.73 -31.56
C ILE A 188 19.81 1.10 -30.21
N TYR A 189 19.26 -0.07 -29.85
CA TYR A 189 19.47 -0.73 -28.55
C TYR A 189 20.02 -2.15 -28.73
N LEU A 190 21.19 -2.26 -29.33
CA LEU A 190 21.95 -3.51 -29.43
C LEU A 190 22.39 -3.97 -28.03
N GLY A 191 21.69 -4.96 -27.45
CA GLY A 191 22.17 -5.71 -26.28
C GLY A 191 21.15 -6.07 -25.20
N TYR A 192 19.87 -5.71 -25.31
CA TYR A 192 18.91 -5.99 -24.24
C TYR A 192 18.25 -7.37 -24.36
N SER A 193 18.44 -8.20 -23.34
CA SER A 193 17.58 -9.35 -23.06
C SER A 193 16.16 -8.84 -22.72
N PHE A 194 15.14 -9.53 -23.23
CA PHE A 194 13.76 -9.26 -22.83
C PHE A 194 13.65 -9.47 -21.32
N GLU A 195 13.32 -8.43 -20.55
CA GLU A 195 13.20 -8.47 -19.09
C GLU A 195 11.92 -9.24 -18.69
N ILE A 196 11.99 -10.58 -18.77
CA ILE A 196 10.87 -11.50 -18.51
C ILE A 196 10.30 -11.30 -17.11
N ASP A 197 11.16 -10.98 -16.13
CA ASP A 197 10.79 -10.70 -14.75
C ASP A 197 9.82 -9.52 -14.62
N LYS A 198 10.05 -8.41 -15.34
CA LYS A 198 9.15 -7.25 -15.35
C LYS A 198 7.81 -7.58 -15.99
N LEU A 199 7.81 -8.35 -17.08
CA LEU A 199 6.57 -8.79 -17.72
C LEU A 199 5.72 -9.65 -16.78
N VAL A 200 6.35 -10.57 -16.04
CA VAL A 200 5.65 -11.40 -15.05
C VAL A 200 5.02 -10.53 -13.95
N LEU A 201 5.75 -9.55 -13.42
CA LEU A 201 5.21 -8.60 -12.41
C LEU A 201 4.02 -7.79 -12.95
N ILE A 202 4.09 -7.33 -14.20
CA ILE A 202 3.00 -6.61 -14.89
C ILE A 202 1.76 -7.49 -14.98
N VAL A 203 1.90 -8.73 -15.47
CA VAL A 203 0.76 -9.66 -15.65
C VAL A 203 0.11 -9.98 -14.31
N ILE A 204 0.90 -10.28 -13.26
CA ILE A 204 0.38 -10.56 -11.93
C ILE A 204 -0.38 -9.35 -11.37
N THR A 205 0.19 -8.14 -11.52
CA THR A 205 -0.44 -6.89 -11.05
C THR A 205 -1.78 -6.64 -11.73
N ILE A 206 -1.87 -6.85 -13.05
CA ILE A 206 -3.12 -6.69 -13.81
C ILE A 206 -4.16 -7.72 -13.35
N LEU A 207 -3.78 -8.99 -13.23
CA LEU A 207 -4.70 -10.07 -12.82
C LEU A 207 -5.26 -9.83 -11.41
N LEU A 208 -4.41 -9.42 -10.45
CA LEU A 208 -4.83 -9.10 -9.09
C LEU A 208 -5.75 -7.88 -9.04
N SER A 209 -5.44 -6.84 -9.81
CA SER A 209 -6.27 -5.64 -9.90
C SER A 209 -7.65 -5.96 -10.46
N LEU A 210 -7.71 -6.74 -11.55
CA LEU A 210 -8.97 -7.19 -12.14
C LEU A 210 -9.79 -8.04 -11.17
N LEU A 211 -9.15 -8.91 -10.39
CA LEU A 211 -9.83 -9.75 -9.40
C LEU A 211 -10.51 -8.92 -8.31
N ILE A 212 -9.85 -7.88 -7.77
CA ILE A 212 -10.45 -6.98 -6.77
C ILE A 212 -11.54 -6.10 -7.38
N ILE A 213 -11.34 -5.60 -8.60
CA ILE A 213 -12.35 -4.83 -9.33
C ILE A 213 -13.63 -5.66 -9.52
N ILE A 214 -13.48 -6.94 -9.93
CA ILE A 214 -14.61 -7.88 -10.07
C ILE A 214 -15.27 -8.12 -8.71
N LEU A 215 -14.48 -8.32 -7.65
CA LEU A 215 -15.02 -8.55 -6.30
C LEU A 215 -15.82 -7.34 -5.81
N THR A 216 -15.32 -6.12 -6.07
CA THR A 216 -15.98 -4.87 -5.71
C THR A 216 -17.29 -4.68 -6.49
N ASP A 217 -17.29 -4.92 -7.81
CA ASP A 217 -18.48 -4.80 -8.67
C ASP A 217 -19.55 -5.87 -8.36
N GLU A 218 -19.14 -7.14 -8.27
CA GLU A 218 -20.07 -8.27 -8.13
C GLU A 218 -20.59 -8.48 -6.71
N ILE A 219 -19.86 -8.03 -5.68
CA ILE A 219 -20.19 -8.32 -4.27
C ILE A 219 -20.52 -7.03 -3.51
N ALA A 220 -19.62 -6.04 -3.52
CA ALA A 220 -19.81 -4.81 -2.73
C ALA A 220 -20.82 -3.84 -3.38
N GLY A 221 -20.83 -3.72 -4.71
CA GLY A 221 -21.66 -2.77 -5.47
C GLY A 221 -23.15 -3.12 -5.56
N ARG A 222 -23.56 -4.35 -5.19
CA ARG A 222 -24.95 -4.83 -5.33
C ARG A 222 -25.80 -4.46 -4.13
N THR A 223 -26.53 -3.34 -4.21
CA THR A 223 -27.35 -2.87 -3.09
C THR A 223 -28.72 -2.35 -3.54
N LEU A 224 -29.77 -2.71 -2.81
CA LEU A 224 -31.09 -2.07 -2.91
C LEU A 224 -31.20 -0.87 -1.97
N THR A 225 -30.30 -0.76 -0.99
CA THR A 225 -30.25 0.34 -0.03
C THR A 225 -29.34 1.47 -0.54
N PHE A 226 -29.69 2.73 -0.24
CA PHE A 226 -28.90 3.93 -0.60
C PHE A 226 -27.68 4.12 0.32
N ARG A 227 -26.82 3.10 0.40
CA ARG A 227 -25.63 3.14 1.27
C ARG A 227 -24.72 4.29 0.86
N PRO A 228 -24.12 5.02 1.81
CA PRO A 228 -23.07 5.99 1.51
C PRO A 228 -21.97 5.31 0.69
N ASN A 229 -21.63 5.90 -0.44
CA ASN A 229 -20.55 5.46 -1.30
C ASN A 229 -20.00 6.68 -2.07
N SER A 230 -18.75 6.58 -2.55
CA SER A 230 -18.21 7.59 -3.46
C SER A 230 -19.03 7.59 -4.75
N PHE A 231 -19.48 8.78 -5.16
CA PHE A 231 -20.41 8.99 -6.28
C PHE A 231 -21.68 8.15 -6.20
N LEU A 232 -22.52 8.39 -5.20
CA LEU A 232 -23.79 7.68 -5.00
C LEU A 232 -24.74 7.81 -6.21
N THR A 233 -25.22 6.68 -6.73
CA THR A 233 -26.12 6.59 -7.89
C THR A 233 -27.44 5.87 -7.59
N VAL A 234 -28.42 6.07 -8.49
CA VAL A 234 -29.67 5.30 -8.48
C VAL A 234 -29.45 3.89 -9.04
N SER A 235 -28.84 3.75 -10.22
CA SER A 235 -28.55 2.42 -10.80
C SER A 235 -27.14 1.92 -10.48
N MET A 236 -27.04 0.59 -10.35
CA MET A 236 -25.76 -0.11 -10.20
C MET A 236 -24.89 -0.01 -11.45
N ASN A 237 -25.50 0.02 -12.64
CA ASN A 237 -24.79 0.06 -13.91
C ASN A 237 -24.03 1.38 -14.11
N THR A 238 -24.63 2.50 -13.71
CA THR A 238 -23.98 3.83 -13.77
C THR A 238 -22.77 3.89 -12.85
N TRP A 239 -22.91 3.36 -11.62
CA TRP A 239 -21.81 3.31 -10.67
C TRP A 239 -20.65 2.46 -11.19
N LYS A 240 -20.95 1.30 -11.78
CA LYS A 240 -19.96 0.44 -12.44
C LYS A 240 -19.19 1.20 -13.51
N LEU A 241 -19.87 1.87 -14.44
CA LEU A 241 -19.21 2.64 -15.50
C LEU A 241 -18.28 3.73 -14.91
N GLN A 242 -18.74 4.45 -13.89
CA GLN A 242 -17.94 5.47 -13.20
C GLN A 242 -16.72 4.89 -12.46
N TYR A 243 -16.82 3.66 -11.96
CA TYR A 243 -15.72 2.97 -11.29
C TYR A 243 -14.64 2.52 -12.29
N PHE A 244 -15.05 2.04 -13.47
CA PHE A 244 -14.12 1.61 -14.52
C PHE A 244 -13.49 2.76 -15.32
N GLU A 245 -14.18 3.89 -15.44
CA GLU A 245 -13.75 5.07 -16.20
C GLU A 245 -12.29 5.50 -15.94
N PRO A 246 -11.88 5.84 -14.70
CA PRO A 246 -10.51 6.32 -14.45
C PRO A 246 -9.45 5.26 -14.76
N CYS A 247 -9.72 3.98 -14.47
CA CYS A 247 -8.82 2.88 -14.80
C CYS A 247 -8.61 2.79 -16.32
N PHE A 248 -9.67 2.86 -17.11
CA PHE A 248 -9.59 2.71 -18.57
C PHE A 248 -8.85 3.89 -19.22
N ILE A 249 -9.14 5.11 -18.77
CA ILE A 249 -8.48 6.33 -19.25
C ILE A 249 -6.98 6.31 -18.95
N VAL A 250 -6.60 5.92 -17.72
CA VAL A 250 -5.19 5.79 -17.31
C VAL A 250 -4.45 4.80 -18.19
N VAL A 251 -5.06 3.63 -18.49
CA VAL A 251 -4.47 2.60 -19.34
C VAL A 251 -4.16 3.16 -20.72
N LEU A 252 -5.13 3.82 -21.38
CA LEU A 252 -4.94 4.37 -22.72
C LEU A 252 -3.89 5.50 -22.74
N ALA A 253 -3.96 6.42 -21.78
CA ALA A 253 -3.07 7.58 -21.73
C ALA A 253 -1.61 7.20 -21.42
N ASN A 254 -1.37 6.29 -20.46
CA ASN A 254 -0.01 5.89 -20.09
C ASN A 254 0.56 4.81 -21.01
N PHE A 255 -0.29 3.99 -21.65
CA PHE A 255 0.22 3.13 -22.73
C PHE A 255 0.70 3.95 -23.93
N ALA A 256 0.11 5.14 -24.15
CA ALA A 256 0.52 6.04 -25.22
C ALA A 256 1.86 6.76 -24.94
N SER A 257 2.36 6.83 -23.70
CA SER A 257 3.53 7.66 -23.37
C SER A 257 4.85 7.11 -23.92
N GLY A 258 5.01 5.78 -24.01
CA GLY A 258 6.25 5.16 -24.48
C GLY A 258 6.49 5.25 -25.99
N PHE A 259 5.47 5.54 -26.80
CA PHE A 259 5.56 5.54 -28.28
C PHE A 259 6.01 6.89 -28.86
N LEU A 260 7.21 7.34 -28.54
CA LEU A 260 7.76 8.63 -29.00
C LEU A 260 8.56 8.45 -30.32
N GLY A 261 9.10 9.55 -30.88
CA GLY A 261 9.93 9.48 -32.09
C GLY A 261 9.18 9.11 -33.38
N GLU A 262 9.63 8.07 -34.08
CA GLU A 262 9.03 7.61 -35.35
C GLU A 262 7.62 7.00 -35.17
N LEU A 263 7.34 6.43 -34.00
CA LEU A 263 6.06 5.79 -33.67
C LEU A 263 5.02 6.77 -33.07
N ARG A 264 5.26 8.08 -33.14
CA ARG A 264 4.38 9.10 -32.52
C ARG A 264 2.92 9.02 -32.95
N TRP A 265 2.64 8.52 -34.15
CA TRP A 265 1.27 8.32 -34.64
C TRP A 265 0.47 7.33 -33.78
N VAL A 266 1.14 6.36 -33.14
CA VAL A 266 0.52 5.43 -32.20
C VAL A 266 0.05 6.18 -30.94
N SER A 267 0.89 7.06 -30.38
CA SER A 267 0.50 7.92 -29.25
C SER A 267 -0.67 8.83 -29.60
N VAL A 268 -0.65 9.44 -30.80
CA VAL A 268 -1.74 10.30 -31.28
C VAL A 268 -3.04 9.51 -31.40
N PHE A 269 -3.00 8.31 -31.97
CA PHE A 269 -4.19 7.45 -32.10
C PHE A 269 -4.78 7.06 -30.74
N LEU A 270 -3.93 6.63 -29.80
CA LEU A 270 -4.37 6.26 -28.46
C LEU A 270 -4.92 7.45 -27.68
N LEU A 271 -4.27 8.62 -27.73
CA LEU A 271 -4.77 9.83 -27.09
C LEU A 271 -6.06 10.36 -27.73
N ALA A 272 -6.25 10.20 -29.04
CA ALA A 272 -7.52 10.53 -29.70
C ALA A 272 -8.66 9.65 -29.16
N PHE A 273 -8.39 8.36 -28.93
CA PHE A 273 -9.35 7.46 -28.29
C PHE A 273 -9.62 7.85 -26.83
N THR A 274 -8.59 8.25 -26.09
CA THR A 274 -8.73 8.80 -24.72
C THR A 274 -9.61 10.06 -24.70
N ALA A 275 -9.40 11.00 -25.63
CA ALA A 275 -10.21 12.22 -25.73
C ALA A 275 -11.67 11.88 -26.05
N LEU A 276 -11.92 10.99 -27.03
CA LEU A 276 -13.28 10.54 -27.35
C LEU A 276 -13.97 9.90 -26.13
N PHE A 277 -13.22 9.14 -25.34
CA PHE A 277 -13.74 8.53 -24.11
C PHE A 277 -14.11 9.59 -23.06
N TYR A 278 -13.26 10.59 -22.81
CA TYR A 278 -13.62 11.73 -21.94
C TYR A 278 -14.90 12.44 -22.40
N GLY A 279 -15.05 12.67 -23.71
CA GLY A 279 -16.27 13.26 -24.27
C GLY A 279 -17.51 12.38 -24.07
N ALA A 280 -17.39 11.07 -24.34
CA ALA A 280 -18.47 10.10 -24.14
C ALA A 280 -18.86 9.96 -22.66
N SER A 281 -17.89 10.08 -21.75
CA SER A 281 -18.11 9.99 -20.30
C SER A 281 -19.03 11.07 -19.73
N ILE A 282 -19.18 12.23 -20.40
CA ILE A 282 -20.18 13.24 -20.00
C ILE A 282 -21.59 12.63 -19.99
N GLY A 283 -21.86 11.67 -20.89
CA GLY A 283 -23.13 10.94 -20.95
C GLY A 283 -23.39 10.03 -19.75
N ILE A 284 -22.37 9.59 -19.01
CA ILE A 284 -22.51 8.71 -17.84
C ILE A 284 -23.37 9.39 -16.76
N SER A 285 -23.22 10.71 -16.58
CA SER A 285 -24.01 11.52 -15.65
C SER A 285 -25.53 11.45 -15.88
N TYR A 286 -25.96 11.14 -17.11
CA TYR A 286 -27.37 11.02 -17.51
C TYR A 286 -27.77 9.58 -17.85
N PHE A 287 -26.89 8.61 -17.63
CA PHE A 287 -27.16 7.21 -17.87
C PHE A 287 -27.81 6.56 -16.64
N LYS A 288 -28.93 5.87 -16.87
CA LYS A 288 -29.75 5.09 -15.95
C LYS A 288 -29.90 5.73 -14.56
N GLY A 289 -30.41 6.95 -14.52
CA GLY A 289 -30.69 7.67 -13.27
C GLY A 289 -29.51 8.46 -12.70
N GLY A 290 -28.30 8.35 -13.25
CA GLY A 290 -27.17 9.23 -12.92
C GLY A 290 -26.78 9.25 -11.43
N PHE A 291 -26.14 10.35 -11.03
CA PHE A 291 -25.73 10.62 -9.64
C PHE A 291 -26.83 11.35 -8.86
N ILE A 292 -26.92 11.07 -7.56
CA ILE A 292 -27.93 11.65 -6.66
C ILE A 292 -27.58 13.10 -6.32
N GLN A 293 -26.32 13.36 -5.92
CA GLN A 293 -25.88 14.69 -5.55
C GLN A 293 -25.66 15.57 -6.79
N LYS A 294 -26.33 16.73 -6.83
CA LYS A 294 -26.23 17.70 -7.94
C LYS A 294 -24.80 18.23 -8.12
N ILE A 295 -24.10 18.51 -7.01
CA ILE A 295 -22.72 19.01 -7.01
C ILE A 295 -21.77 18.03 -7.71
N ILE A 296 -21.85 16.74 -7.38
CA ILE A 296 -21.04 15.68 -7.99
C ILE A 296 -21.30 15.57 -9.49
N THR A 297 -22.58 15.63 -9.90
CA THR A 297 -22.95 15.58 -11.33
C THR A 297 -22.31 16.72 -12.12
N ASN A 298 -22.39 17.95 -11.58
CA ASN A 298 -21.79 19.13 -12.21
C ASN A 298 -20.26 19.02 -12.27
N ALA A 299 -19.63 18.56 -11.19
CA ALA A 299 -18.18 18.40 -11.10
C ALA A 299 -17.67 17.37 -12.10
N LEU A 300 -18.32 16.21 -12.23
CA LEU A 300 -17.92 15.17 -13.20
C LEU A 300 -18.06 15.63 -14.65
N CYS A 301 -19.18 16.27 -15.00
CA CYS A 301 -19.37 16.82 -16.34
C CYS A 301 -18.32 17.89 -16.67
N ALA A 302 -18.01 18.79 -15.72
CA ALA A 302 -16.98 19.82 -15.89
C ALA A 302 -15.59 19.21 -16.06
N THR A 303 -15.21 18.26 -15.20
CA THR A 303 -13.93 17.55 -15.28
C THR A 303 -13.75 16.84 -16.61
N ASN A 304 -14.73 16.04 -17.04
CA ASN A 304 -14.63 15.32 -18.31
C ASN A 304 -14.62 16.27 -19.52
N GLY A 305 -15.36 17.37 -19.47
CA GLY A 305 -15.35 18.41 -20.50
C GLY A 305 -13.99 19.12 -20.63
N ILE A 306 -13.38 19.56 -19.53
CA ILE A 306 -12.07 20.23 -19.60
C ILE A 306 -10.95 19.23 -19.95
N CYS A 307 -11.03 17.99 -19.47
CA CYS A 307 -10.05 16.95 -19.79
C CYS A 307 -10.07 16.60 -21.29
N PHE A 308 -11.26 16.57 -21.91
CA PHE A 308 -11.40 16.45 -23.36
C PHE A 308 -10.68 17.59 -24.10
N ILE A 309 -10.89 18.84 -23.68
CA ILE A 309 -10.25 20.00 -24.32
C ILE A 309 -8.73 19.93 -24.18
N ILE A 310 -8.20 19.63 -22.98
CA ILE A 310 -6.75 19.57 -22.74
C ILE A 310 -6.10 18.40 -23.46
N THR A 311 -6.74 17.23 -23.51
CA THR A 311 -6.21 16.09 -24.28
C THR A 311 -6.14 16.41 -25.77
N VAL A 312 -7.12 17.12 -26.33
CA VAL A 312 -7.07 17.60 -27.72
C VAL A 312 -5.93 18.60 -27.93
N VAL A 313 -5.72 19.54 -27.00
CA VAL A 313 -4.58 20.48 -27.05
C VAL A 313 -3.25 19.72 -27.01
N ASN A 314 -3.12 18.72 -26.13
CA ASN A 314 -1.91 17.90 -26.04
C ASN A 314 -1.67 17.09 -27.32
N ILE A 315 -2.72 16.58 -27.99
CA ILE A 315 -2.59 15.93 -29.30
C ILE A 315 -2.00 16.90 -30.33
N ILE A 316 -2.50 18.15 -30.39
CA ILE A 316 -1.99 19.17 -31.31
C ILE A 316 -0.52 19.49 -31.01
N LEU A 317 -0.14 19.63 -29.74
CA LEU A 317 1.24 19.92 -29.32
C LEU A 317 2.18 18.76 -29.62
N ILE A 318 1.75 17.53 -29.35
CA ILE A 318 2.45 16.32 -29.79
C ILE A 318 2.64 16.41 -31.29
N ILE A 319 1.60 16.72 -32.08
CA ILE A 319 1.69 16.82 -33.54
C ILE A 319 2.76 17.83 -33.98
N MET A 320 2.79 18.99 -33.32
CA MET A 320 3.70 20.10 -33.63
C MET A 320 5.13 19.92 -33.09
N LYS A 321 5.42 18.86 -32.31
CA LYS A 321 6.70 18.68 -31.59
C LYS A 321 7.04 19.87 -30.68
N LYS A 322 6.03 20.45 -30.01
CA LYS A 322 6.25 21.57 -29.08
C LYS A 322 6.04 21.11 -27.63
N PRO A 323 6.89 21.55 -26.69
CA PRO A 323 6.69 21.26 -25.28
C PRO A 323 5.47 22.02 -24.74
N VAL A 324 4.92 21.52 -23.65
CA VAL A 324 3.86 22.14 -22.87
C VAL A 324 4.49 23.05 -21.83
N HIS A 325 3.92 24.24 -21.64
CA HIS A 325 4.33 25.17 -20.60
C HIS A 325 3.33 25.17 -19.44
N SER A 326 3.79 25.59 -18.26
CA SER A 326 2.99 25.61 -17.03
C SER A 326 1.68 26.40 -17.09
N TYR A 327 1.50 27.31 -18.06
CA TYR A 327 0.25 28.07 -18.19
C TYR A 327 -0.97 27.18 -18.47
N ILE A 328 -0.79 25.95 -18.99
CA ILE A 328 -1.89 25.02 -19.26
C ILE A 328 -2.65 24.64 -17.97
N LEU A 329 -1.99 24.71 -16.80
CA LEU A 329 -2.59 24.45 -15.50
C LEU A 329 -3.56 25.57 -15.10
N PHE A 330 -3.22 26.83 -15.40
CA PHE A 330 -4.14 27.95 -15.19
C PHE A 330 -5.33 27.86 -16.15
N VAL A 331 -5.10 27.49 -17.42
CA VAL A 331 -6.17 27.24 -18.39
C VAL A 331 -7.10 26.12 -17.90
N PHE A 332 -6.56 25.05 -17.32
CA PHE A 332 -7.36 24.01 -16.68
C PHE A 332 -8.23 24.56 -15.56
N CYS A 333 -7.65 25.28 -14.60
CA CYS A 333 -8.39 25.80 -13.45
C CYS A 333 -9.53 26.76 -13.86
N PHE A 334 -9.24 27.75 -14.73
CA PHE A 334 -10.25 28.69 -15.20
C PHE A 334 -11.30 27.99 -16.09
N GLY A 335 -10.87 27.10 -16.97
CA GLY A 335 -11.76 26.32 -17.84
C GLY A 335 -12.68 25.38 -17.05
N TRP A 336 -12.16 24.75 -15.99
CA TRP A 336 -12.96 23.90 -15.10
C TRP A 336 -14.04 24.69 -14.38
N VAL A 337 -13.71 25.87 -13.83
CA VAL A 337 -14.70 26.75 -13.16
C VAL A 337 -15.76 27.22 -14.16
N ALA A 338 -15.36 27.64 -15.36
CA ALA A 338 -16.30 28.08 -16.39
C ALA A 338 -17.27 26.96 -16.81
N LEU A 339 -16.76 25.74 -17.05
CA LEU A 339 -17.58 24.58 -17.39
C LEU A 339 -18.45 24.13 -16.22
N PHE A 340 -17.97 24.23 -14.98
CA PHE A 340 -18.76 23.90 -13.79
C PHE A 340 -19.98 24.83 -13.65
N ILE A 341 -19.80 26.14 -13.84
CA ILE A 341 -20.88 27.12 -13.87
C ILE A 341 -21.85 26.81 -15.01
N LEU A 342 -21.35 26.53 -16.22
CA LEU A 342 -22.16 26.15 -17.37
C LEU A 342 -23.04 24.92 -17.06
N PHE A 343 -22.47 23.88 -16.48
CA PHE A 343 -23.22 22.66 -16.14
C PHE A 343 -24.20 22.85 -14.99
N ILE A 344 -23.98 23.78 -14.06
CA ILE A 344 -25.00 24.18 -13.08
C ILE A 344 -26.26 24.68 -13.81
N PHE A 345 -26.11 25.56 -14.79
CA PHE A 345 -27.25 26.08 -15.56
C PHE A 345 -27.93 25.00 -16.40
N ILE A 346 -27.16 24.16 -17.11
CA ILE A 346 -27.69 23.07 -17.93
C ILE A 346 -28.48 22.08 -17.07
N ASN A 347 -27.91 21.61 -15.96
CA ASN A 347 -28.57 20.64 -15.08
C ASN A 347 -29.79 21.23 -14.36
N SER A 348 -29.75 22.51 -14.01
CA SER A 348 -30.90 23.19 -13.41
C SER A 348 -32.05 23.30 -14.41
N LYS A 349 -31.76 23.70 -15.67
CA LYS A 349 -32.76 23.75 -16.74
C LYS A 349 -33.34 22.37 -17.07
N TYR A 350 -32.49 21.34 -17.13
CA TYR A 350 -32.93 19.96 -17.31
C TYR A 350 -33.83 19.48 -16.16
N SER A 351 -33.48 19.81 -14.91
CA SER A 351 -34.29 19.47 -13.74
C SER A 351 -35.65 20.16 -13.75
N LEU A 352 -35.73 21.44 -14.14
CA LEU A 352 -37.00 22.17 -14.25
C LEU A 352 -37.89 21.60 -15.36
N HIS A 353 -37.30 21.29 -16.52
CA HIS A 353 -38.03 20.67 -17.62
C HIS A 353 -38.57 19.28 -17.24
N ALA A 354 -37.78 18.48 -16.52
CA ALA A 354 -38.23 17.19 -16.01
C ALA A 354 -39.39 17.31 -15.00
N LEU A 355 -39.38 18.34 -14.14
CA LEU A 355 -40.48 18.59 -13.21
C LEU A 355 -41.76 19.04 -13.93
N SER A 356 -41.65 19.96 -14.90
CA SER A 356 -42.78 20.37 -15.74
C SER A 356 -43.45 19.18 -16.44
N ILE A 357 -42.66 18.26 -17.02
CA ILE A 357 -43.20 17.04 -17.64
C ILE A 357 -43.90 16.15 -16.60
N LEU A 358 -43.40 16.10 -15.36
CA LEU A 358 -44.03 15.31 -14.29
C LEU A 358 -45.35 15.95 -13.81
N ASP A 359 -45.45 17.28 -13.80
CA ASP A 359 -46.68 18.02 -13.52
C ASP A 359 -47.71 17.77 -14.64
N ASP A 360 -47.30 17.91 -15.91
CA ASP A 360 -48.16 17.69 -17.09
C ASP A 360 -48.74 16.25 -17.12
N ILE A 361 -47.92 15.24 -16.84
CA ILE A 361 -48.35 13.83 -16.73
C ILE A 361 -49.23 13.60 -15.50
N GLY A 362 -48.98 14.32 -14.41
CA GLY A 362 -49.80 14.28 -13.20
C GLY A 362 -51.24 14.72 -13.46
N ASP A 363 -51.40 15.75 -14.29
CA ASP A 363 -52.71 16.27 -14.71
C ASP A 363 -53.37 15.40 -15.80
N ASN A 364 -52.59 14.87 -16.75
CA ASN A 364 -53.08 13.99 -17.83
C ASN A 364 -52.25 12.71 -17.96
N SER A 365 -52.76 11.59 -17.43
CA SER A 365 -52.03 10.30 -17.43
C SER A 365 -51.67 9.75 -18.81
N ASP A 366 -52.43 10.09 -19.85
CA ASP A 366 -52.17 9.60 -21.22
C ASP A 366 -50.89 10.22 -21.83
N GLN A 367 -50.47 11.40 -21.36
CA GLN A 367 -49.25 12.07 -21.83
C GLN A 367 -47.97 11.29 -21.49
N PHE A 368 -48.02 10.40 -20.48
CA PHE A 368 -46.91 9.52 -20.12
C PHE A 368 -46.38 8.71 -21.31
N TYR A 369 -47.28 8.23 -22.18
CA TYR A 369 -46.90 7.42 -23.34
C TYR A 369 -46.14 8.24 -24.39
N HIS A 370 -46.44 9.54 -24.47
CA HIS A 370 -45.86 10.45 -25.45
C HIS A 370 -44.54 11.07 -24.98
N ASP A 371 -44.45 11.48 -23.71
CA ASP A 371 -43.34 12.30 -23.21
C ASP A 371 -42.17 11.48 -22.68
N ILE A 372 -42.42 10.32 -22.05
CA ILE A 372 -41.37 9.44 -21.53
C ILE A 372 -41.08 8.30 -22.51
N LYS A 373 -40.33 8.57 -23.57
CA LYS A 373 -40.09 7.58 -24.66
C LYS A 373 -39.19 6.41 -24.27
N SER A 374 -38.24 6.60 -23.34
CA SER A 374 -37.22 5.60 -23.00
C SER A 374 -37.17 5.29 -21.50
N PRO A 375 -36.77 4.06 -21.12
CA PRO A 375 -36.52 3.69 -19.72
C PRO A 375 -35.43 4.56 -19.08
N ASN A 376 -34.47 5.05 -19.86
CA ASN A 376 -33.42 5.93 -19.36
C ASN A 376 -33.97 7.29 -18.91
N ASN A 377 -34.86 7.88 -19.71
CA ASN A 377 -35.51 9.15 -19.39
C ASN A 377 -36.38 8.98 -18.14
N PHE A 378 -37.13 7.88 -18.05
CA PHE A 378 -37.88 7.52 -16.83
C PHE A 378 -36.97 7.50 -15.59
N LEU A 379 -35.82 6.83 -15.65
CA LEU A 379 -34.89 6.72 -14.51
C LEU A 379 -34.28 8.07 -14.10
N ASN A 380 -34.09 8.99 -15.03
CA ASN A 380 -33.62 10.34 -14.72
C ASN A 380 -34.75 11.18 -14.10
N TYR A 381 -35.97 11.09 -14.62
CA TYR A 381 -37.13 11.82 -14.10
C TYR A 381 -37.57 11.34 -12.72
N ILE A 382 -37.60 10.02 -12.48
CA ILE A 382 -37.90 9.48 -11.14
C ILE A 382 -36.89 9.96 -10.09
N LYS A 383 -35.59 10.01 -10.42
CA LYS A 383 -34.59 10.60 -9.50
C LYS A 383 -34.94 12.05 -9.16
N ILE A 384 -35.20 12.86 -10.19
CA ILE A 384 -35.50 14.29 -10.00
C ILE A 384 -36.79 14.47 -9.21
N GLY A 385 -37.82 13.65 -9.48
CA GLY A 385 -39.08 13.67 -8.76
C GLY A 385 -38.94 13.31 -7.28
N PHE A 386 -38.22 12.23 -6.94
CA PHE A 386 -37.95 11.87 -5.53
C PHE A 386 -37.01 12.89 -4.84
N SER A 387 -36.05 13.48 -5.55
CA SER A 387 -35.16 14.51 -4.98
C SER A 387 -35.89 15.80 -4.59
N ASN A 388 -37.02 16.10 -5.23
CA ASN A 388 -37.84 17.28 -4.93
C ASN A 388 -39.19 16.89 -4.28
N SER A 389 -39.37 15.63 -3.89
CA SER A 389 -40.59 15.12 -3.23
C SER A 389 -41.88 15.38 -4.00
N HIS A 390 -41.85 15.16 -5.31
CA HIS A 390 -43.00 15.35 -6.17
C HIS A 390 -44.17 14.41 -5.79
N PRO A 391 -45.41 14.91 -5.59
CA PRO A 391 -46.55 14.10 -5.13
C PRO A 391 -46.85 12.87 -6.01
N PHE A 392 -46.74 13.02 -7.33
CA PHE A 392 -46.93 11.94 -8.30
C PHE A 392 -45.93 10.77 -8.15
N CYS A 393 -44.70 11.05 -7.70
CA CYS A 393 -43.70 10.01 -7.44
C CYS A 393 -44.00 9.29 -6.11
N ILE A 394 -44.41 10.03 -5.08
CA ILE A 394 -44.67 9.52 -3.73
C ILE A 394 -45.91 8.61 -3.71
N ASN A 395 -46.94 8.90 -4.52
CA ASN A 395 -48.12 8.03 -4.67
C ASN A 395 -47.85 6.78 -5.53
N TRP A 396 -46.61 6.56 -5.98
CA TRP A 396 -46.19 5.42 -6.80
C TRP A 396 -46.90 5.27 -8.16
N SER A 397 -47.74 6.22 -8.58
CA SER A 397 -48.46 6.19 -9.86
C SER A 397 -47.49 6.19 -11.04
N LEU A 398 -46.45 7.03 -11.00
CA LEU A 398 -45.37 7.07 -11.99
C LEU A 398 -44.69 5.70 -12.17
N CYS A 399 -44.39 5.02 -11.06
CA CYS A 399 -43.74 3.70 -11.07
C CYS A 399 -44.64 2.61 -11.65
N LYS A 400 -45.94 2.64 -11.34
CA LYS A 400 -46.92 1.68 -11.87
C LYS A 400 -47.03 1.80 -13.40
N MET A 401 -47.21 3.02 -13.90
CA MET A 401 -47.29 3.28 -15.35
C MET A 401 -46.02 2.87 -16.10
N ALA A 402 -44.85 3.05 -15.48
CA ALA A 402 -43.58 2.63 -16.06
C ALA A 402 -43.40 1.11 -16.12
N VAL A 403 -43.87 0.40 -15.09
CA VAL A 403 -43.87 -1.08 -15.06
C VAL A 403 -44.82 -1.65 -16.10
N ASP A 404 -46.01 -1.05 -16.27
CA ASP A 404 -46.99 -1.49 -17.27
C ASP A 404 -46.47 -1.30 -18.70
N ARG A 405 -45.71 -0.21 -18.93
CA ARG A 405 -45.09 0.06 -20.24
C ARG A 405 -43.86 -0.81 -20.52
N TRP A 406 -43.00 -1.04 -19.52
CA TRP A 406 -41.75 -1.81 -19.68
C TRP A 406 -41.65 -3.00 -18.72
N PRO A 407 -42.56 -3.98 -18.80
CA PRO A 407 -42.65 -5.06 -17.82
C PRO A 407 -41.44 -6.00 -17.81
N ARG A 408 -40.68 -6.07 -18.91
CA ARG A 408 -39.47 -6.90 -19.03
C ARG A 408 -38.17 -6.18 -18.66
N ASN A 409 -38.19 -4.86 -18.44
CA ASN A 409 -36.97 -4.09 -18.18
C ASN A 409 -36.54 -4.17 -16.71
N ALA A 410 -35.36 -4.74 -16.45
CA ALA A 410 -34.85 -4.94 -15.10
C ALA A 410 -34.54 -3.64 -14.34
N ASP A 411 -34.10 -2.58 -15.04
CA ASP A 411 -33.68 -1.34 -14.38
C ASP A 411 -34.88 -0.52 -13.87
N VAL A 412 -36.02 -0.59 -14.56
CA VAL A 412 -37.29 0.04 -14.13
C VAL A 412 -37.78 -0.62 -12.83
N TRP A 413 -37.84 -1.95 -12.81
CA TRP A 413 -38.18 -2.71 -11.60
C TRP A 413 -37.20 -2.47 -10.45
N PHE A 414 -35.92 -2.30 -10.76
CA PHE A 414 -34.91 -2.01 -9.76
C PHE A 414 -35.10 -0.64 -9.13
N ALA A 415 -35.29 0.41 -9.92
CA ALA A 415 -35.56 1.74 -9.39
C ALA A 415 -36.84 1.74 -8.55
N PHE A 416 -37.91 1.08 -9.01
CA PHE A 416 -39.13 0.96 -8.23
C PHE A 416 -38.87 0.25 -6.89
N ALA A 417 -38.24 -0.92 -6.91
CA ALA A 417 -37.88 -1.64 -5.68
C ALA A 417 -36.97 -0.82 -4.76
N LYS A 418 -36.03 -0.04 -5.30
CA LYS A 418 -35.05 0.76 -4.56
C LYS A 418 -35.71 1.91 -3.80
N PHE A 419 -36.64 2.63 -4.45
CA PHE A 419 -37.38 3.71 -3.79
C PHE A 419 -38.44 3.16 -2.82
N THR A 420 -39.16 2.09 -3.17
CA THR A 420 -40.11 1.44 -2.24
C THR A 420 -39.42 0.89 -1.00
N ALA A 421 -38.19 0.41 -1.13
CA ALA A 421 -37.41 -0.08 0.00
C ALA A 421 -37.09 1.00 1.04
N ILE A 422 -37.13 2.30 0.70
CA ILE A 422 -36.91 3.38 1.69
C ILE A 422 -37.97 3.32 2.80
N TYR A 423 -39.23 3.05 2.44
CA TYR A 423 -40.36 3.14 3.36
C TYR A 423 -40.71 1.78 4.01
N PRO A 424 -40.66 1.66 5.36
CA PRO A 424 -41.05 0.44 6.06
C PRO A 424 -42.53 0.07 5.88
N GLU A 425 -43.42 1.07 5.84
CA GLU A 425 -44.87 0.88 5.64
C GLU A 425 -45.22 0.21 4.29
N GLU A 426 -44.37 0.36 3.28
CA GLU A 426 -44.58 -0.18 1.93
C GLU A 426 -43.95 -1.57 1.71
N THR A 427 -43.64 -2.29 2.79
CA THR A 427 -43.03 -3.63 2.71
C THR A 427 -43.90 -4.63 1.95
N GLN A 428 -45.23 -4.50 1.99
CA GLN A 428 -46.15 -5.32 1.19
C GLN A 428 -46.00 -5.06 -0.32
N LYS A 429 -45.79 -3.80 -0.74
CA LYS A 429 -45.51 -3.48 -2.14
C LYS A 429 -44.16 -4.04 -2.58
N LEU A 430 -43.14 -3.99 -1.72
CA LEU A 430 -41.84 -4.60 -2.00
C LEU A 430 -41.94 -6.12 -2.20
N GLU A 431 -42.77 -6.80 -1.41
CA GLU A 431 -43.09 -8.22 -1.59
C GLU A 431 -43.83 -8.51 -2.89
N TRP A 432 -44.81 -7.67 -3.23
CA TRP A 432 -45.51 -7.77 -4.52
C TRP A 432 -44.55 -7.63 -5.70
N ILE A 433 -43.60 -6.68 -5.66
CA ILE A 433 -42.55 -6.52 -6.68
C ILE A 433 -41.71 -7.81 -6.77
N TYR A 434 -41.30 -8.38 -5.63
CA TYR A 434 -40.54 -9.63 -5.58
C TYR A 434 -41.26 -10.79 -6.26
N ILE A 435 -42.54 -11.01 -5.95
CA ILE A 435 -43.36 -12.09 -6.51
C ILE A 435 -43.55 -11.87 -8.02
N THR A 436 -43.88 -10.64 -8.42
CA THR A 436 -44.13 -10.28 -9.83
C THR A 436 -42.89 -10.49 -10.69
N VAL A 437 -41.73 -9.97 -10.26
CA VAL A 437 -40.45 -10.16 -10.96
C VAL A 437 -40.03 -11.64 -11.02
N ARG A 438 -40.34 -12.43 -9.98
CA ARG A 438 -40.10 -13.87 -9.97
C ARG A 438 -41.00 -14.60 -10.98
N SER A 439 -42.29 -14.25 -11.04
CA SER A 439 -43.26 -14.85 -11.95
C SER A 439 -42.96 -14.50 -13.42
N ALA A 440 -42.49 -13.29 -13.69
CA ALA A 440 -42.12 -12.80 -15.02
C ALA A 440 -40.83 -13.43 -15.59
N LYS A 441 -40.11 -14.26 -14.81
CA LYS A 441 -38.87 -14.98 -15.20
C LYS A 441 -37.78 -14.09 -15.83
N ILE A 442 -37.74 -12.80 -15.50
CA ILE A 442 -36.72 -11.86 -15.97
C ILE A 442 -35.35 -12.31 -15.44
N ARG A 443 -34.35 -12.39 -16.33
CA ARG A 443 -32.98 -12.78 -16.02
C ARG A 443 -32.08 -11.53 -16.01
N GLY A 444 -31.13 -11.49 -15.09
CA GLY A 444 -30.15 -10.41 -14.99
C GLY A 444 -29.60 -10.24 -13.57
N SER A 445 -28.43 -9.61 -13.47
CA SER A 445 -27.78 -9.32 -12.18
C SER A 445 -28.66 -8.41 -11.30
N THR A 446 -29.23 -7.36 -11.88
CA THR A 446 -30.12 -6.41 -11.19
C THR A 446 -31.34 -7.10 -10.57
N ILE A 447 -31.95 -8.05 -11.28
CA ILE A 447 -33.08 -8.83 -10.77
C ILE A 447 -32.68 -9.77 -9.63
N GLN A 448 -31.48 -10.33 -9.70
CA GLN A 448 -30.95 -11.15 -8.62
C GLN A 448 -30.77 -10.29 -7.35
N THR A 449 -30.27 -9.07 -7.48
CA THR A 449 -30.17 -8.12 -6.37
C THR A 449 -31.54 -7.80 -5.77
N ILE A 450 -32.56 -7.53 -6.60
CA ILE A 450 -33.94 -7.34 -6.11
C ILE A 450 -34.38 -8.56 -5.29
N LYS A 451 -34.20 -9.78 -5.82
CA LYS A 451 -34.64 -11.01 -5.14
C LYS A 451 -33.94 -11.26 -3.81
N GLU A 452 -32.64 -11.06 -3.75
CA GLU A 452 -31.84 -11.34 -2.56
C GLU A 452 -32.02 -10.25 -1.49
N GLN A 453 -31.99 -8.97 -1.88
CA GLN A 453 -32.06 -7.84 -0.95
C GLN A 453 -33.49 -7.55 -0.47
N SER A 454 -34.52 -7.68 -1.32
CA SER A 454 -35.92 -7.52 -0.87
C SER A 454 -36.25 -8.53 0.21
N ARG A 455 -35.88 -9.80 0.02
CA ARG A 455 -36.07 -10.86 1.02
C ARG A 455 -35.33 -10.57 2.32
N ALA A 456 -34.12 -10.02 2.25
CA ALA A 456 -33.35 -9.65 3.45
C ALA A 456 -34.02 -8.50 4.21
N ILE A 457 -34.44 -7.45 3.52
CA ILE A 457 -35.12 -6.28 4.10
C ILE A 457 -36.47 -6.69 4.71
N THR A 458 -37.27 -7.49 4.00
CA THR A 458 -38.57 -7.98 4.53
C THR A 458 -38.38 -8.80 5.81
N ARG A 459 -37.36 -9.67 5.88
CA ARG A 459 -37.05 -10.43 7.10
C ARG A 459 -36.60 -9.54 8.26
N GLN A 460 -35.82 -8.51 7.98
CA GLN A 460 -35.39 -7.55 9.00
C GLN A 460 -36.56 -6.76 9.60
N ARG A 461 -37.59 -6.50 8.78
CA ARG A 461 -38.82 -5.80 9.15
C ARG A 461 -39.91 -6.73 9.73
N GLU A 462 -39.73 -8.05 9.68
CA GLU A 462 -40.74 -9.02 10.09
C GLU A 462 -40.82 -9.14 11.62
N THR A 463 -41.95 -8.70 12.17
CA THR A 463 -42.24 -8.76 13.62
C THR A 463 -43.14 -9.95 13.99
N ALA A 464 -43.88 -10.52 13.03
CA ALA A 464 -44.80 -11.64 13.23
C ALA A 464 -44.08 -13.01 13.15
N LEU A 465 -44.78 -14.09 13.54
CA LEU A 465 -44.26 -15.46 13.44
C LEU A 465 -44.66 -16.12 12.12
N SER A 466 -43.76 -16.13 11.13
CA SER A 466 -43.96 -16.94 9.92
C SER A 466 -43.74 -18.45 10.16
N ASN A 467 -44.34 -19.27 9.30
CA ASN A 467 -44.17 -20.73 9.33
C ASN A 467 -42.70 -21.18 9.12
N ASP A 468 -41.92 -20.47 8.29
CA ASP A 468 -40.47 -20.72 8.09
C ASP A 468 -39.71 -20.44 9.39
N LEU A 469 -39.99 -19.31 10.04
CA LEU A 469 -39.38 -18.95 11.32
C LEU A 469 -39.72 -19.96 12.42
N LYS A 470 -40.99 -20.37 12.52
CA LYS A 470 -41.45 -21.38 13.49
C LYS A 470 -40.72 -22.72 13.33
N MET A 471 -40.51 -23.18 12.10
CA MET A 471 -39.78 -24.42 11.81
C MET A 471 -38.30 -24.32 12.21
N ARG A 472 -37.65 -23.18 11.94
CA ARG A 472 -36.24 -22.93 12.33
C ARG A 472 -36.06 -22.85 13.84
N ILE A 473 -36.94 -22.14 14.54
CA ILE A 473 -36.94 -22.07 16.00
C ILE A 473 -37.13 -23.46 16.60
N SER A 474 -38.08 -24.24 16.06
CA SER A 474 -38.35 -25.61 16.54
C SER A 474 -37.13 -26.53 16.39
N LYS A 475 -36.38 -26.42 15.29
CA LYS A 475 -35.12 -27.15 15.09
C LYS A 475 -34.08 -26.72 16.13
N LEU A 476 -33.87 -25.42 16.30
CA LEU A 476 -32.87 -24.89 17.23
C LEU A 476 -33.17 -25.27 18.69
N THR A 477 -34.44 -25.27 19.09
CA THR A 477 -34.88 -25.77 20.41
C THR A 477 -34.55 -27.25 20.61
N ARG A 478 -34.67 -28.10 19.58
CA ARG A 478 -34.23 -29.52 19.65
C ARG A 478 -32.71 -29.62 19.83
N ASP A 479 -31.93 -28.79 19.13
CA ASP A 479 -30.46 -28.77 19.22
C ASP A 479 -29.97 -28.26 20.61
N VAL A 480 -30.70 -27.32 21.22
CA VAL A 480 -30.51 -26.88 22.62
C VAL A 480 -30.71 -28.05 23.58
N ASN A 481 -31.81 -28.80 23.45
CA ASN A 481 -32.07 -29.97 24.28
C ASN A 481 -30.99 -31.06 24.09
N SER A 482 -30.53 -31.29 22.86
CA SER A 482 -29.40 -32.19 22.60
C SER A 482 -28.11 -31.75 23.31
N THR A 483 -27.83 -30.45 23.33
CA THR A 483 -26.64 -29.89 24.01
C THR A 483 -26.73 -30.04 25.52
N LYS A 484 -27.92 -29.87 26.11
CA LYS A 484 -28.19 -30.16 27.52
C LYS A 484 -27.87 -31.61 27.89
N HIS A 485 -28.23 -32.58 27.03
CA HIS A 485 -27.85 -33.98 27.23
C HIS A 485 -26.34 -34.22 27.19
N LYS A 486 -25.62 -33.56 26.27
CA LYS A 486 -24.16 -33.66 26.22
C LYS A 486 -23.51 -33.03 27.46
N LEU A 487 -24.03 -31.89 27.93
CA LEU A 487 -23.53 -31.24 29.16
C LEU A 487 -23.71 -32.14 30.37
N ARG A 488 -24.83 -32.85 30.47
CA ARG A 488 -25.05 -33.87 31.49
C ARG A 488 -24.01 -34.99 31.41
N HIS A 489 -23.73 -35.50 30.21
CA HIS A 489 -22.71 -36.54 30.03
C HIS A 489 -21.32 -36.08 30.53
N VAL A 490 -20.97 -34.80 30.41
CA VAL A 490 -19.72 -34.28 31.00
C VAL A 490 -19.73 -34.45 32.51
N TRP A 491 -20.82 -34.07 33.18
CA TRP A 491 -20.95 -34.22 34.63
C TRP A 491 -20.97 -35.69 35.05
N ASP A 492 -21.62 -36.57 34.29
CA ASP A 492 -21.60 -38.02 34.51
C ASP A 492 -20.16 -38.58 34.36
N SER A 493 -19.38 -38.12 33.36
CA SER A 493 -17.98 -38.52 33.16
C SER A 493 -17.05 -37.99 34.26
N VAL A 494 -17.30 -36.78 34.78
CA VAL A 494 -16.58 -36.20 35.93
C VAL A 494 -16.87 -37.01 37.20
N LEU A 495 -18.13 -37.40 37.43
CA LEU A 495 -18.54 -38.28 38.52
C LEU A 495 -17.87 -39.66 38.45
N GLN A 496 -17.64 -40.16 37.23
CA GLN A 496 -16.96 -41.44 36.97
C GLN A 496 -15.43 -41.37 37.04
N GLY A 497 -14.83 -40.17 37.13
CA GLY A 497 -13.37 -39.98 37.30
C GLY A 497 -12.51 -40.26 36.05
N ASN A 498 -13.11 -40.43 34.87
CA ASN A 498 -12.38 -40.73 33.63
C ASN A 498 -11.84 -39.45 32.95
N VAL A 499 -10.62 -39.04 33.30
CA VAL A 499 -10.00 -37.77 32.83
C VAL A 499 -9.92 -37.66 31.29
N SER A 500 -9.65 -38.77 30.59
CA SER A 500 -9.56 -38.77 29.12
C SER A 500 -10.93 -38.57 28.45
N GLU A 501 -11.98 -39.13 29.03
CA GLU A 501 -13.33 -39.02 28.51
C GLU A 501 -13.97 -37.67 28.85
N VAL A 502 -13.62 -37.09 30.00
CA VAL A 502 -14.01 -35.72 30.38
C VAL A 502 -13.48 -34.72 29.35
N GLU A 503 -12.25 -34.88 28.84
CA GLU A 503 -11.71 -33.99 27.79
C GLU A 503 -12.54 -34.08 26.48
N ASP A 504 -12.78 -35.28 25.97
CA ASP A 504 -13.52 -35.47 24.71
C ASP A 504 -15.01 -35.12 24.86
N ALA A 505 -15.63 -35.39 26.00
CA ALA A 505 -16.99 -34.98 26.31
C ALA A 505 -17.11 -33.44 26.43
N THR A 506 -16.18 -32.80 27.15
CA THR A 506 -16.15 -31.34 27.30
C THR A 506 -15.94 -30.65 25.97
N LYS A 507 -15.05 -31.18 25.12
CA LYS A 507 -14.84 -30.67 23.75
C LYS A 507 -16.10 -30.78 22.90
N ARG A 508 -16.82 -31.92 22.96
CA ARG A 508 -18.09 -32.13 22.24
C ARG A 508 -19.19 -31.18 22.70
N VAL A 509 -19.28 -30.92 24.01
CA VAL A 509 -20.23 -29.96 24.60
C VAL A 509 -19.87 -28.53 24.19
N ALA A 510 -18.61 -28.12 24.33
CA ALA A 510 -18.15 -26.79 23.96
C ALA A 510 -18.43 -26.49 22.47
N VAL A 511 -18.18 -27.46 21.59
CA VAL A 511 -18.51 -27.34 20.16
C VAL A 511 -20.02 -27.22 19.94
N ALA A 512 -20.85 -27.98 20.65
CA ALA A 512 -22.31 -27.92 20.53
C ALA A 512 -22.91 -26.61 21.07
N ILE A 513 -22.46 -26.15 22.25
CA ILE A 513 -22.83 -24.84 22.82
C ILE A 513 -22.46 -23.72 21.84
N LYS A 514 -21.24 -23.78 21.29
CA LYS A 514 -20.78 -22.82 20.30
C LYS A 514 -21.66 -22.85 19.05
N HIS A 515 -21.94 -24.02 18.49
CA HIS A 515 -22.81 -24.17 17.31
C HIS A 515 -24.21 -23.58 17.53
N ASN A 516 -24.83 -23.88 18.67
CA ASN A 516 -26.15 -23.34 19.02
C ASN A 516 -26.12 -21.82 19.19
N SER A 517 -25.10 -21.29 19.87
CA SER A 517 -24.90 -19.85 20.01
C SER A 517 -24.78 -19.15 18.65
N ILE A 518 -23.99 -19.74 17.73
CA ILE A 518 -23.83 -19.27 16.35
C ILE A 518 -25.17 -19.25 15.62
N ASP A 519 -25.96 -20.32 15.71
CA ASP A 519 -27.26 -20.41 15.04
C ASP A 519 -28.29 -19.43 15.60
N PHE A 520 -28.31 -19.21 16.93
CA PHE A 520 -29.12 -18.15 17.53
C PHE A 520 -28.69 -16.77 17.06
N GLN A 521 -27.39 -16.48 17.02
CA GLN A 521 -26.87 -15.22 16.51
C GLN A 521 -27.21 -15.01 15.02
N ARG A 522 -27.14 -16.06 14.19
CA ARG A 522 -27.62 -16.01 12.78
C ARG A 522 -29.10 -15.67 12.71
N LEU A 523 -29.92 -16.27 13.57
CA LEU A 523 -31.37 -16.10 13.56
C LEU A 523 -31.76 -14.69 14.02
N LEU A 524 -31.14 -14.18 15.09
CA LEU A 524 -31.33 -12.81 15.58
C LEU A 524 -30.94 -11.75 14.54
N ARG A 525 -29.93 -12.02 13.71
CA ARG A 525 -29.54 -11.08 12.65
C ARG A 525 -30.50 -11.07 11.47
N GLN A 526 -31.09 -12.22 11.15
CA GLN A 526 -32.11 -12.31 10.12
C GLN A 526 -33.41 -11.64 10.58
N PHE A 527 -33.72 -11.72 11.87
CA PHE A 527 -34.95 -11.22 12.49
C PHE A 527 -34.63 -10.38 13.75
N PRO A 528 -34.04 -9.19 13.59
CA PRO A 528 -33.53 -8.37 14.71
C PRO A 528 -34.64 -7.82 15.61
N ASN A 529 -35.83 -7.57 15.05
CA ASN A 529 -36.97 -6.98 15.74
C ASN A 529 -38.10 -8.00 16.00
N ASN A 530 -37.78 -9.30 16.11
CA ASN A 530 -38.77 -10.36 16.29
C ASN A 530 -38.74 -10.96 17.70
N ARG A 531 -39.84 -10.76 18.45
CA ARG A 531 -40.00 -11.25 19.83
C ARG A 531 -39.92 -12.77 19.98
N PHE A 532 -40.27 -13.52 18.94
CA PHE A 532 -40.29 -14.99 18.98
C PHE A 532 -38.88 -15.59 18.88
N VAL A 533 -37.88 -14.79 18.47
CA VAL A 533 -36.47 -15.21 18.39
C VAL A 533 -35.69 -14.81 19.64
N THR A 534 -35.94 -13.62 20.17
CA THR A 534 -35.22 -13.11 21.36
C THR A 534 -35.52 -13.94 22.61
N ARG A 535 -36.76 -14.41 22.80
CA ARG A 535 -37.15 -15.19 23.99
C ARG A 535 -36.49 -16.59 24.07
N PRO A 536 -36.47 -17.42 23.01
CA PRO A 536 -35.69 -18.67 23.02
C PRO A 536 -34.18 -18.46 23.18
N TYR A 537 -33.63 -17.33 22.70
CA TYR A 537 -32.22 -17.01 22.89
C TYR A 537 -31.90 -16.66 24.35
N ALA A 538 -32.72 -15.85 25.01
CA ALA A 538 -32.58 -15.57 26.44
C ALA A 538 -32.61 -16.87 27.27
N ARG A 539 -33.51 -17.80 26.92
CA ARG A 539 -33.59 -19.11 27.56
C ARG A 539 -32.32 -19.96 27.36
N PHE A 540 -31.74 -19.94 26.16
CA PHE A 540 -30.46 -20.58 25.89
C PHE A 540 -29.31 -19.98 26.71
N LEU A 541 -29.29 -18.65 26.89
CA LEU A 541 -28.30 -17.96 27.71
C LEU A 541 -28.38 -18.36 29.19
N ILE A 542 -29.59 -18.48 29.74
CA ILE A 542 -29.81 -18.88 31.14
C ILE A 542 -29.48 -20.37 31.33
N GLU A 543 -30.06 -21.25 30.52
CA GLU A 543 -30.03 -22.70 30.78
C GLU A 543 -28.73 -23.40 30.38
N ILE A 544 -28.01 -22.89 29.38
CA ILE A 544 -26.80 -23.53 28.84
C ILE A 544 -25.54 -22.69 29.07
N VAL A 545 -25.60 -21.39 28.80
CA VAL A 545 -24.42 -20.51 28.89
C VAL A 545 -24.20 -20.02 30.32
N GLY A 546 -25.26 -19.87 31.11
CA GLY A 546 -25.21 -19.31 32.47
C GLY A 546 -24.96 -17.80 32.51
N ASP A 547 -25.22 -17.08 31.41
CA ASP A 547 -25.02 -15.62 31.35
C ASP A 547 -26.32 -14.87 31.66
N ASN A 548 -26.61 -14.71 32.95
CA ASN A 548 -27.84 -14.08 33.43
C ASN A 548 -27.92 -12.58 33.08
N VAL A 549 -26.78 -11.89 32.96
CA VAL A 549 -26.74 -10.45 32.63
C VAL A 549 -27.16 -10.23 31.17
N GLN A 550 -26.52 -10.93 30.22
CA GLN A 550 -26.94 -10.84 28.82
C GLN A 550 -28.36 -11.36 28.61
N ALA A 551 -28.78 -12.37 29.37
CA ALA A 551 -30.16 -12.85 29.31
C ALA A 551 -31.17 -11.80 29.76
N ALA A 552 -30.87 -11.05 30.83
CA ALA A 552 -31.71 -9.95 31.31
C ALA A 552 -31.86 -8.85 30.25
N ASP A 553 -30.75 -8.43 29.61
CA ASP A 553 -30.78 -7.44 28.52
C ASP A 553 -31.64 -7.92 27.33
N VAL A 554 -31.54 -9.19 26.97
CA VAL A 554 -32.34 -9.78 25.87
C VAL A 554 -33.82 -9.89 26.26
N LEU A 555 -34.12 -10.17 27.53
CA LEU A 555 -35.50 -10.17 28.04
C LEU A 555 -36.09 -8.77 28.06
N GLU A 556 -35.33 -7.75 28.43
CA GLU A 556 -35.75 -6.35 28.33
C GLU A 556 -36.04 -5.97 26.86
N LYS A 557 -35.16 -6.33 25.93
CA LYS A 557 -35.42 -6.16 24.48
C LYS A 557 -36.69 -6.89 24.04
N THR A 558 -36.95 -8.08 24.60
CA THR A 558 -38.19 -8.82 24.33
C THR A 558 -39.41 -8.06 24.85
N ARG A 559 -39.34 -7.47 26.06
CA ARG A 559 -40.40 -6.63 26.64
C ARG A 559 -40.65 -5.38 25.78
N LEU A 560 -39.61 -4.72 25.27
CA LEU A 560 -39.73 -3.57 24.36
C LEU A 560 -40.39 -3.97 23.02
N LEU A 561 -39.99 -5.11 22.45
CA LEU A 561 -40.59 -5.65 21.23
C LEU A 561 -42.06 -6.08 21.43
N GLN A 562 -42.43 -6.58 22.62
CA GLN A 562 -43.82 -6.89 22.97
C GLN A 562 -44.70 -5.64 23.04
N ARG A 563 -44.13 -4.50 23.46
CA ARG A 563 -44.81 -3.19 23.45
C ARG A 563 -44.88 -2.55 22.06
N GLY A 564 -44.33 -3.21 21.02
CA GLY A 564 -44.32 -2.72 19.64
C GLY A 564 -43.21 -1.72 19.32
N ILE A 565 -42.24 -1.53 20.23
CA ILE A 565 -41.12 -0.61 20.02
C ILE A 565 -40.00 -1.35 19.28
N CYS A 566 -39.64 -0.88 18.09
CA CYS A 566 -38.51 -1.43 17.34
C CYS A 566 -37.19 -1.09 18.03
N VAL A 567 -36.46 -2.11 18.49
CA VAL A 567 -35.17 -1.93 19.20
C VAL A 567 -34.06 -1.53 18.24
N ASN A 568 -34.04 -2.09 17.03
CA ASN A 568 -33.09 -1.70 15.98
C ASN A 568 -33.80 -0.85 14.93
N ALA A 569 -33.24 0.34 14.65
CA ALA A 569 -33.71 1.21 13.58
C ALA A 569 -33.52 0.56 12.20
N ASP A 570 -34.44 0.81 11.28
CA ASP A 570 -34.31 0.32 9.90
C ASP A 570 -33.24 1.12 9.15
N GLN A 571 -32.07 0.49 8.98
CA GLN A 571 -30.94 1.07 8.26
C GLN A 571 -31.31 1.51 6.84
N THR A 572 -32.25 0.82 6.19
CA THR A 572 -32.65 1.15 4.81
C THR A 572 -33.37 2.49 4.74
N HIS A 573 -34.25 2.77 5.71
CA HIS A 573 -34.97 4.04 5.81
C HIS A 573 -34.01 5.18 6.12
N VAL A 574 -33.14 5.01 7.13
CA VAL A 574 -32.13 6.02 7.50
C VAL A 574 -31.23 6.38 6.33
N PHE A 575 -30.74 5.40 5.56
CA PHE A 575 -29.92 5.68 4.38
C PHE A 575 -30.69 6.36 3.24
N GLY A 576 -31.96 6.01 3.05
CA GLY A 576 -32.83 6.66 2.08
C GLY A 576 -33.06 8.15 2.40
N MET A 577 -33.37 8.46 3.66
CA MET A 577 -33.59 9.83 4.11
C MET A 577 -32.32 10.68 4.07
N ASN A 578 -31.16 10.09 4.40
CA ASN A 578 -29.87 10.76 4.24
C ASN A 578 -29.52 11.06 2.76
N ALA A 579 -29.92 10.18 1.83
CA ALA A 579 -29.70 10.39 0.40
C ALA A 579 -30.67 11.42 -0.21
N PHE A 580 -31.89 11.51 0.32
CA PHE A 580 -32.95 12.40 -0.15
C PHE A 580 -33.60 13.15 1.04
N PRO A 581 -32.98 14.24 1.51
CA PRO A 581 -33.42 14.94 2.73
C PRO A 581 -34.78 15.63 2.61
N ASN A 582 -35.28 15.83 1.38
CA ASN A 582 -36.57 16.47 1.14
C ASN A 582 -37.75 15.50 1.25
N LEU A 583 -37.51 14.19 1.33
CA LEU A 583 -38.58 13.19 1.38
C LEU A 583 -39.35 13.26 2.70
N PRO A 584 -40.67 13.01 2.68
CA PRO A 584 -41.42 12.87 3.92
C PRO A 584 -41.01 11.60 4.65
N ASP A 585 -41.00 11.63 5.99
CA ASP A 585 -40.67 10.46 6.82
C ASP A 585 -41.64 9.29 6.60
N HIS A 586 -42.90 9.61 6.30
CA HIS A 586 -44.00 8.67 6.01
C HIS A 586 -44.76 9.09 4.74
N VAL A 587 -45.10 8.11 3.89
CA VAL A 587 -45.85 8.27 2.63
C VAL A 587 -47.33 8.59 2.87
N SER A 588 -47.88 8.16 4.01
CA SER A 588 -49.27 8.41 4.39
C SER A 588 -49.36 9.28 5.64
N MET A 589 -49.98 10.46 5.54
CA MET A 589 -50.65 11.10 6.69
C MET A 589 -51.92 10.28 7.01
N THR A 590 -51.75 9.03 7.40
CA THR A 590 -52.84 8.37 8.13
C THR A 590 -52.70 8.94 9.53
N GLN A 591 -53.71 9.70 9.99
CA GLN A 591 -53.84 10.04 11.40
C GLN A 591 -53.46 8.81 12.20
N ILE A 592 -52.58 8.98 13.19
CA ILE A 592 -52.39 7.99 14.25
C ILE A 592 -53.71 7.98 15.03
N SER A 593 -54.75 7.40 14.44
CA SER A 593 -55.89 6.90 15.16
C SER A 593 -55.32 5.73 15.94
N SER A 594 -55.23 5.94 17.25
CA SER A 594 -55.01 4.94 18.27
C SER A 594 -56.03 3.80 18.13
N MET A 595 -55.83 2.92 17.17
CA MET A 595 -56.47 1.62 17.09
C MET A 595 -55.41 0.65 16.62
N ALA A 596 -54.82 -0.03 17.59
CA ALA A 596 -54.06 -1.24 17.37
C ALA A 596 -54.89 -2.17 16.45
N PRO A 597 -54.30 -2.72 15.37
CA PRO A 597 -54.99 -3.75 14.61
C PRO A 597 -55.10 -4.98 15.51
N ALA A 598 -56.32 -5.26 15.97
CA ALA A 598 -56.69 -6.54 16.54
C ALA A 598 -56.66 -7.60 15.43
N THR A 599 -55.46 -8.03 15.04
CA THR A 599 -55.28 -9.32 14.38
C THR A 599 -55.36 -10.38 15.46
N SER A 600 -56.47 -11.11 15.46
CA SER A 600 -56.68 -12.37 16.16
C SER A 600 -55.59 -13.38 15.76
N GLU A 601 -54.47 -13.39 16.49
CA GLU A 601 -53.53 -14.51 16.46
C GLU A 601 -53.97 -15.56 17.48
N SER A 602 -54.14 -16.78 16.98
CA SER A 602 -54.44 -17.98 17.73
C SER A 602 -53.43 -18.22 18.85
N ASN A 603 -53.83 -17.93 20.09
CA ASN A 603 -53.22 -18.46 21.30
C ASN A 603 -53.33 -19.98 21.30
N ASN A 604 -52.26 -20.69 20.92
CA ASN A 604 -52.09 -22.13 21.17
C ASN A 604 -50.61 -22.53 21.17
N PHE A 605 -49.83 -21.85 21.99
CA PHE A 605 -48.63 -22.42 22.60
C PHE A 605 -48.68 -22.02 24.07
N SER A 606 -48.73 -22.97 24.99
CA SER A 606 -48.84 -22.69 26.42
C SER A 606 -47.66 -21.82 26.88
N TYR A 607 -47.96 -20.55 27.10
CA TYR A 607 -47.03 -19.57 27.63
C TYR A 607 -46.96 -19.76 29.14
N ILE A 608 -45.82 -20.24 29.65
CA ILE A 608 -45.44 -20.00 31.04
C ILE A 608 -44.80 -18.61 31.05
N ASP A 609 -45.45 -17.65 31.71
CA ASP A 609 -44.81 -16.40 32.09
C ASP A 609 -43.61 -16.73 32.96
N PHE A 610 -42.42 -16.43 32.45
CA PHE A 610 -41.23 -16.32 33.28
C PHE A 610 -41.25 -14.88 33.76
N ASP A 611 -41.81 -14.67 34.95
CA ASP A 611 -41.59 -13.43 35.67
C ASP A 611 -40.21 -13.54 36.31
N PRO A 612 -39.22 -12.71 35.91
CA PRO A 612 -37.90 -12.73 36.53
C PRO A 612 -37.89 -12.03 37.91
N GLU A 613 -39.02 -11.51 38.38
CA GLU A 613 -39.08 -10.62 39.54
C GLU A 613 -39.35 -11.31 40.88
N GLU A 614 -39.73 -12.59 40.91
CA GLU A 614 -39.97 -13.30 42.17
C GLU A 614 -39.09 -14.53 42.33
N GLY A 615 -37.81 -14.32 42.66
CA GLY A 615 -36.96 -15.34 43.27
C GLY A 615 -35.46 -15.23 42.95
N ASN A 616 -34.68 -14.77 43.93
CA ASN A 616 -33.21 -14.88 44.06
C ASN A 616 -32.30 -13.79 43.47
N ASN A 617 -32.45 -12.54 43.92
CA ASN A 617 -31.38 -11.54 43.75
C ASN A 617 -30.06 -11.94 44.47
N LEU A 618 -30.13 -12.65 45.61
CA LEU A 618 -28.94 -13.10 46.38
C LEU A 618 -28.14 -14.25 45.75
N VAL A 619 -28.78 -15.14 44.97
CA VAL A 619 -28.09 -16.22 44.26
C VAL A 619 -27.44 -15.69 42.98
N THR A 620 -28.07 -14.68 42.36
CA THR A 620 -27.59 -14.05 41.15
C THR A 620 -26.28 -13.28 41.39
N ASP A 621 -26.15 -12.53 42.49
CA ASP A 621 -24.92 -11.79 42.83
C ASP A 621 -23.72 -12.71 43.11
N ASN A 622 -23.93 -13.83 43.81
CA ASN A 622 -22.87 -14.81 44.08
C ASN A 622 -22.41 -15.55 42.81
N ILE A 623 -23.35 -15.86 41.90
CA ILE A 623 -23.03 -16.46 40.59
C ILE A 623 -22.29 -15.46 39.70
N VAL A 624 -22.68 -14.18 39.72
CA VAL A 624 -22.00 -13.12 38.97
C VAL A 624 -20.60 -12.88 39.52
N MET A 625 -20.40 -12.84 40.83
CA MET A 625 -19.06 -12.72 41.45
C MET A 625 -18.17 -13.91 41.11
N LEU A 626 -18.71 -15.14 41.14
CA LEU A 626 -17.99 -16.35 40.76
C LEU A 626 -17.63 -16.35 39.27
N LYS A 627 -18.57 -15.95 38.39
CA LYS A 627 -18.33 -15.76 36.96
C LYS A 627 -17.21 -14.75 36.72
N ASP A 628 -17.24 -13.63 37.44
CA ASP A 628 -16.22 -12.59 37.38
C ASP A 628 -14.83 -13.09 37.81
N VAL A 629 -14.78 -13.92 38.85
CA VAL A 629 -13.54 -14.59 39.30
C VAL A 629 -13.04 -15.56 38.24
N ILE A 630 -13.93 -16.38 37.66
CA ILE A 630 -13.62 -17.35 36.59
C ILE A 630 -13.12 -16.64 35.32
N GLU A 631 -13.77 -15.56 34.90
CA GLU A 631 -13.35 -14.75 33.74
C GLU A 631 -12.02 -14.01 33.99
N LYS A 632 -11.71 -13.69 35.26
CA LYS A 632 -10.42 -13.10 35.67
C LYS A 632 -9.29 -14.13 35.82
N VAL A 633 -9.56 -15.44 35.80
CA VAL A 633 -8.51 -16.47 35.80
C VAL A 633 -7.75 -16.42 34.47
N LYS A 634 -6.65 -15.68 34.48
CA LYS A 634 -5.70 -15.64 33.36
C LYS A 634 -4.79 -16.85 33.44
N ILE A 635 -4.81 -17.70 32.41
CA ILE A 635 -3.91 -18.85 32.31
C ILE A 635 -2.45 -18.35 32.24
N PRO A 636 -1.60 -18.60 33.27
CA PRO A 636 -0.26 -18.02 33.36
C PRO A 636 0.65 -18.38 32.17
N ALA A 637 0.55 -19.60 31.64
CA ALA A 637 1.35 -20.06 30.51
C ALA A 637 1.12 -19.24 29.24
N VAL A 638 -0.11 -18.77 28.98
CA VAL A 638 -0.42 -17.96 27.79
C VAL A 638 0.21 -16.57 27.93
N LYS A 639 0.10 -15.95 29.12
CA LYS A 639 0.72 -14.65 29.41
C LYS A 639 2.24 -14.72 29.32
N ASN A 640 2.85 -15.74 29.92
CA ASN A 640 4.30 -15.93 29.90
C ASN A 640 4.82 -16.23 28.49
N THR A 641 4.09 -16.99 27.69
CA THR A 641 4.41 -17.24 26.28
C THR A 641 4.37 -15.96 25.45
N LEU A 642 3.35 -15.11 25.68
CA LEU A 642 3.21 -13.84 25.00
C LEU A 642 4.32 -12.86 25.39
N ILE A 643 4.64 -12.72 26.67
CA ILE A 643 5.76 -11.90 27.16
C ILE A 643 7.08 -12.38 26.56
N MET A 644 7.33 -13.69 26.57
CA MET A 644 8.57 -14.26 26.05
C MET A 644 8.70 -14.05 24.53
N ARG A 645 7.60 -14.11 23.76
CA ARG A 645 7.61 -13.76 22.33
C ARG A 645 7.91 -12.29 22.08
N TYR A 646 7.32 -11.37 22.85
CA TYR A 646 7.64 -9.95 22.73
C TYR A 646 9.10 -9.68 23.05
N LEU A 647 9.62 -10.29 24.11
CA LEU A 647 11.03 -10.16 24.51
C LEU A 647 11.97 -10.70 23.43
N LEU A 648 11.65 -11.86 22.84
CA LEU A 648 12.43 -12.41 21.74
C LEU A 648 12.47 -11.46 20.53
N LEU A 649 11.32 -10.89 20.16
CA LEU A 649 11.24 -9.95 19.05
C LEU A 649 12.03 -8.65 19.32
N THR A 650 11.94 -8.06 20.50
CA THR A 650 12.69 -6.84 20.79
C THR A 650 14.19 -7.09 20.94
N LEU A 651 14.59 -8.12 21.68
CA LEU A 651 15.99 -8.32 22.05
C LEU A 651 16.81 -9.00 20.96
N PHE A 652 16.21 -9.91 20.19
CA PHE A 652 16.93 -10.69 19.17
C PHE A 652 16.65 -10.22 17.73
N PHE A 653 15.56 -9.50 17.45
CA PHE A 653 15.31 -8.97 16.11
C PHE A 653 15.56 -7.45 16.02
N ILE A 654 14.88 -6.63 16.82
CA ILE A 654 14.97 -5.16 16.69
C ILE A 654 16.33 -4.63 17.13
N LEU A 655 16.82 -5.04 18.30
CA LEU A 655 18.08 -4.51 18.84
C LEU A 655 19.29 -4.84 17.94
N PRO A 656 19.48 -6.08 17.44
CA PRO A 656 20.59 -6.38 16.54
C PRO A 656 20.49 -5.66 15.21
N LEU A 657 19.27 -5.44 14.68
CA LEU A 657 19.08 -4.67 13.46
C LEU A 657 19.55 -3.21 13.63
N ILE A 658 19.24 -2.59 14.77
CA ILE A 658 19.74 -1.24 15.09
C ILE A 658 21.27 -1.24 15.24
N VAL A 659 21.82 -2.23 15.94
CA VAL A 659 23.28 -2.35 16.12
C VAL A 659 23.99 -2.53 14.78
N MET A 660 23.46 -3.37 13.88
CA MET A 660 24.01 -3.56 12.54
C MET A 660 23.97 -2.26 11.73
N LEU A 661 22.87 -1.50 11.77
CA LEU A 661 22.81 -0.20 11.08
C LEU A 661 23.86 0.80 11.60
N ILE A 662 24.13 0.81 12.91
CA ILE A 662 25.18 1.65 13.50
C ILE A 662 26.57 1.19 13.03
N ILE A 663 26.83 -0.12 13.03
CA ILE A 663 28.09 -0.70 12.55
C ILE A 663 28.33 -0.34 11.08
N VAL A 664 27.29 -0.43 10.24
CA VAL A 664 27.38 -0.04 8.82
C VAL A 664 27.75 1.42 8.67
N ASN A 665 27.11 2.32 9.41
CA ASN A 665 27.45 3.74 9.35
C ASN A 665 28.91 3.99 9.80
N LEU A 666 29.37 3.34 10.87
CA LEU A 666 30.77 3.46 11.32
C LEU A 666 31.75 2.94 10.26
N PHE A 667 31.40 1.83 9.62
CA PHE A 667 32.22 1.20 8.59
C PHE A 667 32.32 2.05 7.31
N VAL A 668 31.20 2.64 6.85
CA VAL A 668 31.20 3.57 5.71
C VAL A 668 32.08 4.79 6.00
N ASN A 669 31.99 5.34 7.21
CA ASN A 669 32.84 6.47 7.61
C ASN A 669 34.35 6.11 7.61
N GLU A 670 34.70 4.89 8.01
CA GLU A 670 36.10 4.40 7.97
C GLU A 670 36.62 4.21 6.54
N LEU A 671 35.74 3.83 5.59
CA LEU A 671 36.08 3.73 4.17
C LEU A 671 36.22 5.11 3.48
N CYS A 672 35.47 6.12 3.93
CA CYS A 672 35.51 7.47 3.34
C CYS A 672 36.72 8.31 3.79
N GLU A 673 37.25 8.09 5.00
CA GLU A 673 38.40 8.83 5.53
C GLU A 673 39.65 8.82 4.62
N PRO A 674 40.14 7.66 4.11
CA PRO A 674 41.30 7.64 3.21
C PRO A 674 41.04 8.33 1.86
N LEU A 675 39.79 8.36 1.39
CA LEU A 675 39.42 9.05 0.14
C LEU A 675 39.64 10.56 0.22
N ASN A 676 39.32 11.18 1.36
CA ASN A 676 39.53 12.61 1.58
C ASN A 676 41.04 12.96 1.53
N HIS A 677 41.89 12.09 2.08
CA HIS A 677 43.34 12.29 2.03
C HIS A 677 43.89 12.13 0.61
N MET A 678 43.34 11.18 -0.16
CA MET A 678 43.71 10.97 -1.56
C MET A 678 43.29 12.15 -2.45
N GLU A 679 42.09 12.71 -2.24
CA GLU A 679 41.63 13.93 -2.93
C GLU A 679 42.57 15.12 -2.66
N ASN A 680 42.95 15.33 -1.39
CA ASN A 680 43.87 16.40 -1.03
C ASN A 680 45.25 16.22 -1.68
N LEU A 681 45.78 14.99 -1.74
CA LEU A 681 47.05 14.70 -2.42
C LEU A 681 46.97 14.95 -3.93
N ALA A 682 45.88 14.53 -4.58
CA ALA A 682 45.68 14.76 -6.00
C ALA A 682 45.63 16.26 -6.33
N LEU A 683 44.90 17.06 -5.52
CA LEU A 683 44.85 18.51 -5.69
C LEU A 683 46.21 19.18 -5.46
N VAL A 684 47.03 18.68 -4.54
CA VAL A 684 48.39 19.18 -4.32
C VAL A 684 49.26 18.95 -5.54
N ASP A 685 49.19 17.78 -6.17
CA ASP A 685 49.93 17.50 -7.41
C ASP A 685 49.50 18.46 -8.53
N THR A 686 48.18 18.65 -8.68
CA THR A 686 47.60 19.58 -9.64
C THR A 686 48.07 21.01 -9.43
N TYR A 687 47.99 21.53 -8.20
CA TYR A 687 48.41 22.90 -7.91
C TYR A 687 49.92 23.09 -7.97
N ALA A 688 50.72 22.08 -7.60
CA ALA A 688 52.18 22.13 -7.76
C ALA A 688 52.58 22.22 -9.23
N THR A 689 51.93 21.42 -10.09
CA THR A 689 52.16 21.46 -11.54
C THR A 689 51.67 22.77 -12.16
N ASN A 690 50.48 23.24 -11.78
CA ASN A 690 49.96 24.54 -12.20
C ASN A 690 50.90 25.67 -11.77
N LEU A 691 51.49 25.61 -10.57
CA LEU A 691 52.40 26.63 -10.07
C LEU A 691 53.63 26.74 -10.98
N VAL A 692 54.27 25.61 -11.29
CA VAL A 692 55.45 25.58 -12.16
C VAL A 692 55.10 26.06 -13.58
N ALA A 693 53.98 25.58 -14.13
CA ALA A 693 53.55 25.90 -15.48
C ALA A 693 53.16 27.39 -15.64
N PHE A 694 52.36 27.94 -14.72
CA PHE A 694 51.99 29.36 -14.75
C PHE A 694 53.17 30.27 -14.39
N ALA A 695 54.06 29.87 -13.49
CA ALA A 695 55.27 30.62 -13.19
C ALA A 695 56.16 30.73 -14.44
N ASN A 696 56.36 29.62 -15.15
CA ASN A 696 57.06 29.61 -16.44
C ASN A 696 56.38 30.56 -17.42
N ARG A 697 55.09 30.37 -17.69
CA ARG A 697 54.35 31.18 -18.65
C ARG A 697 54.42 32.68 -18.31
N TRP A 698 54.22 33.04 -17.05
CA TRP A 698 54.25 34.43 -16.58
C TRP A 698 55.62 35.08 -16.75
N ILE A 699 56.72 34.40 -16.40
CA ILE A 699 58.09 34.91 -16.62
C ILE A 699 58.30 35.27 -18.09
N PHE A 700 57.91 34.40 -19.02
CA PHE A 700 58.11 34.62 -20.46
C PHE A 700 57.12 35.63 -21.08
N VAL A 701 55.95 35.84 -20.47
CA VAL A 701 55.06 36.95 -20.82
C VAL A 701 55.68 38.28 -20.42
N CYS A 702 56.26 38.38 -19.21
CA CYS A 702 56.97 39.58 -18.76
C CYS A 702 58.21 39.89 -19.63
N LEU A 703 58.92 38.86 -20.10
CA LEU A 703 60.04 38.98 -21.04
C LEU A 703 59.60 39.27 -22.49
N LYS A 704 58.29 39.32 -22.78
CA LYS A 704 57.69 39.53 -24.11
C LYS A 704 58.04 38.44 -25.15
N ILE A 705 58.35 37.24 -24.69
CA ILE A 705 58.57 36.06 -25.55
C ILE A 705 57.24 35.38 -25.88
N PHE A 706 56.34 35.30 -24.89
CA PHE A 706 54.98 34.82 -25.07
C PHE A 706 53.95 35.96 -24.97
N ALA A 707 52.83 35.79 -25.66
CA ALA A 707 51.65 36.64 -25.47
C ALA A 707 50.84 36.15 -24.25
N GLU A 708 50.09 37.07 -23.66
CA GLU A 708 49.07 36.76 -22.64
C GLU A 708 48.05 35.77 -23.20
N ILE A 709 47.42 34.99 -22.32
CA ILE A 709 46.41 34.00 -22.70
C ILE A 709 45.16 34.73 -23.22
N ASP A 710 44.76 34.45 -24.45
CA ASP A 710 43.52 34.96 -25.05
C ASP A 710 42.41 33.91 -24.97
N TYR A 711 41.34 34.22 -24.24
CA TYR A 711 40.17 33.36 -24.05
C TYR A 711 39.16 33.43 -25.20
N LYS A 712 39.42 34.20 -26.26
CA LYS A 712 38.57 34.28 -27.48
C LYS A 712 37.08 34.51 -27.18
N GLY A 713 36.77 35.30 -26.16
CA GLY A 713 35.40 35.64 -25.75
C GLY A 713 34.74 34.65 -24.78
N HIS A 714 35.43 33.60 -24.33
CA HIS A 714 34.99 32.75 -23.24
C HIS A 714 35.37 33.33 -21.87
N GLU A 715 34.56 33.07 -20.85
CA GLU A 715 34.92 33.40 -19.46
C GLU A 715 36.05 32.49 -18.97
N PRO A 716 37.03 33.02 -18.21
CA PRO A 716 38.09 32.22 -17.64
C PRO A 716 37.53 31.20 -16.63
N PRO A 717 38.13 30.00 -16.54
CA PRO A 717 37.62 28.93 -15.68
C PRO A 717 37.66 29.32 -14.18
N SER A 718 36.57 29.01 -13.47
CA SER A 718 36.42 29.31 -12.04
C SER A 718 37.41 28.54 -11.16
N SER A 719 37.82 27.34 -11.58
CA SER A 719 38.84 26.50 -10.92
C SER A 719 40.23 27.16 -10.90
N LEU A 720 40.48 28.14 -11.76
CA LEU A 720 41.72 28.92 -11.80
C LEU A 720 41.53 30.36 -11.29
N GLY A 721 40.43 30.64 -10.57
CA GLY A 721 40.15 31.93 -9.94
C GLY A 721 39.47 32.97 -10.82
N SER A 722 39.02 32.62 -12.03
CA SER A 722 38.31 33.52 -12.99
C SER A 722 39.09 34.79 -13.37
N PHE A 723 40.42 34.74 -13.34
CA PHE A 723 41.26 35.85 -13.77
C PHE A 723 41.48 35.85 -15.29
N ASN A 724 41.65 37.02 -15.89
CA ASN A 724 41.98 37.15 -17.33
C ASN A 724 43.49 37.21 -17.59
N LYS A 725 44.31 37.29 -16.54
CA LYS A 725 45.77 37.45 -16.63
C LYS A 725 46.47 36.24 -16.02
N THR A 726 47.59 35.86 -16.61
CA THR A 726 48.44 34.76 -16.16
C THR A 726 48.94 34.99 -14.73
N SER A 727 49.25 36.24 -14.36
CA SER A 727 49.63 36.60 -12.99
C SER A 727 48.51 36.34 -11.98
N GLY A 728 47.25 36.57 -12.36
CA GLY A 728 46.09 36.27 -11.51
C GLY A 728 45.94 34.77 -11.25
N HIS A 729 46.11 33.93 -12.27
CA HIS A 729 46.12 32.47 -12.11
C HIS A 729 47.27 31.99 -11.23
N LEU A 730 48.45 32.61 -11.38
CA LEU A 730 49.61 32.29 -10.55
C LEU A 730 49.37 32.62 -9.07
N HIS A 731 48.83 33.81 -8.77
CA HIS A 731 48.46 34.21 -7.41
C HIS A 731 47.42 33.27 -6.79
N HIS A 732 46.40 32.91 -7.56
CA HIS A 732 45.38 31.96 -7.12
C HIS A 732 46.00 30.60 -6.80
N THR A 733 46.87 30.10 -7.68
CA THR A 733 47.55 28.80 -7.52
C THR A 733 48.47 28.80 -6.29
N ILE A 734 49.21 29.88 -6.04
CA ILE A 734 50.04 30.03 -4.83
C ILE A 734 49.19 29.94 -3.57
N SER A 735 48.05 30.64 -3.54
CA SER A 735 47.13 30.61 -2.40
C SER A 735 46.57 29.21 -2.17
N GLN A 736 46.08 28.56 -3.23
CA GLN A 736 45.48 27.22 -3.15
C GLN A 736 46.51 26.15 -2.76
N LEU A 737 47.71 26.19 -3.33
CA LEU A 737 48.78 25.26 -2.97
C LEU A 737 49.21 25.45 -1.51
N SER A 738 49.34 26.70 -1.05
CA SER A 738 49.72 27.01 0.35
C SER A 738 48.70 26.47 1.35
N GLU A 739 47.40 26.63 1.04
CA GLU A 739 46.32 26.06 1.84
C GLU A 739 46.36 24.54 1.83
N LYS A 740 46.47 23.91 0.65
CA LYS A 740 46.49 22.45 0.54
C LYS A 740 47.71 21.79 1.17
N ILE A 741 48.90 22.41 1.11
CA ILE A 741 50.09 21.94 1.84
C ILE A 741 49.84 21.85 3.35
N GLN A 742 49.05 22.77 3.94
CA GLN A 742 48.70 22.70 5.35
C GLN A 742 47.80 21.49 5.64
N THR A 743 46.85 21.20 4.75
CA THR A 743 45.95 20.04 4.88
C THR A 743 46.67 18.69 4.71
N ILE A 744 47.80 18.63 3.98
CA ILE A 744 48.62 17.40 3.90
C ILE A 744 49.11 16.97 5.29
N ASN A 745 49.34 17.90 6.23
CA ASN A 745 49.77 17.55 7.59
C ASN A 745 48.77 16.65 8.33
N GLU A 746 47.49 16.69 7.98
CA GLU A 746 46.46 15.83 8.58
C GLU A 746 46.76 14.35 8.28
N PHE A 747 47.33 14.05 7.11
CA PHE A 747 47.72 12.68 6.73
C PHE A 747 48.88 12.11 7.56
N ARG A 748 49.65 12.97 8.26
CA ARG A 748 50.79 12.53 9.07
C ARG A 748 50.38 11.69 10.27
N ASN A 749 49.18 11.93 10.79
CA ASN A 749 48.64 11.22 11.95
C ASN A 749 47.62 10.13 11.56
N PHE A 750 47.26 10.03 10.28
CA PHE A 750 46.32 9.04 9.78
C PHE A 750 46.92 7.63 9.91
N ARG A 751 46.34 6.78 10.76
CA ARG A 751 46.62 5.33 10.86
C ARG A 751 48.12 4.96 10.80
N ALA A 752 48.92 5.61 11.65
CA ALA A 752 50.38 5.41 11.73
C ALA A 752 50.80 3.99 12.16
N ASP A 753 49.85 3.16 12.59
CA ASP A 753 49.99 1.75 12.94
C ASP A 753 50.00 0.81 11.72
N ASN A 754 49.48 1.25 10.57
CA ASN A 754 49.41 0.42 9.38
C ASN A 754 50.68 0.51 8.53
N GLU A 755 51.28 -0.65 8.18
CA GLU A 755 52.52 -0.73 7.39
C GLU A 755 52.42 -0.09 6.00
N ILE A 756 51.26 -0.16 5.34
CA ILE A 756 51.04 0.38 3.99
C ILE A 756 50.98 1.91 4.04
N ILE A 757 50.21 2.47 4.98
CA ILE A 757 50.10 3.91 5.18
C ILE A 757 51.42 4.51 5.66
N GLN A 758 52.17 3.79 6.50
CA GLN A 758 53.50 4.23 6.94
C GLN A 758 54.48 4.37 5.77
N LYS A 759 54.41 3.49 4.76
CA LYS A 759 55.20 3.63 3.52
C LYS A 759 54.82 4.90 2.76
N ALA A 760 53.53 5.23 2.65
CA ALA A 760 53.05 6.46 2.01
C ALA A 760 53.49 7.72 2.80
N GLN A 761 53.37 7.70 4.13
CA GLN A 761 53.82 8.78 5.00
C GLN A 761 55.34 9.00 4.91
N ASN A 762 56.12 7.92 4.84
CA ASN A 762 57.56 8.02 4.67
C ASN A 762 57.91 8.69 3.33
N LYS A 763 57.20 8.37 2.24
CA LYS A 763 57.43 9.04 0.94
C LYS A 763 57.17 10.55 0.98
N LEU A 764 56.13 10.99 1.69
CA LEU A 764 55.73 12.41 1.76
C LEU A 764 56.52 13.24 2.78
N PHE A 765 56.80 12.69 3.96
CA PHE A 765 57.31 13.46 5.11
C PHE A 765 58.76 13.13 5.50
N SER A 766 59.30 11.98 5.09
CA SER A 766 60.72 11.68 5.31
C SER A 766 61.59 12.36 4.24
N LYS A 767 62.90 12.41 4.46
CA LYS A 767 63.84 12.99 3.49
C LYS A 767 64.05 12.03 2.31
N SER A 768 63.07 11.98 1.41
CA SER A 768 62.95 11.03 0.30
C SER A 768 63.43 11.57 -1.05
N ILE A 769 63.46 12.89 -1.23
CA ILE A 769 63.79 13.53 -2.51
C ILE A 769 65.21 14.09 -2.46
N ASN A 770 66.04 13.68 -3.43
CA ASN A 770 67.34 14.31 -3.68
C ASN A 770 67.14 15.64 -4.43
N TYR A 771 66.96 16.71 -3.69
CA TYR A 771 66.64 18.03 -4.21
C TYR A 771 67.88 18.75 -4.74
N SER A 772 67.77 19.27 -5.96
CA SER A 772 68.81 20.06 -6.62
C SER A 772 68.56 21.56 -6.42
N PHE A 773 69.39 22.19 -5.58
CA PHE A 773 69.38 23.63 -5.33
C PHE A 773 70.35 24.34 -6.28
N TYR A 774 69.81 25.05 -7.25
CA TYR A 774 70.52 25.96 -8.14
C TYR A 774 70.59 27.35 -7.49
N VAL A 775 71.78 27.89 -7.31
CA VAL A 775 71.98 29.33 -7.02
C VAL A 775 72.20 30.08 -8.34
N THR A 776 72.84 29.42 -9.28
CA THR A 776 73.08 29.85 -10.66
C THR A 776 73.18 28.58 -11.51
N ASP A 777 73.06 28.66 -12.84
CA ASP A 777 73.18 27.51 -13.78
C ASP A 777 74.36 26.57 -13.50
N LYS A 778 75.49 27.10 -13.03
CA LYS A 778 76.73 26.36 -12.76
C LYS A 778 76.94 25.96 -11.29
N ASN A 779 76.17 26.52 -10.36
CA ASN A 779 76.36 26.32 -8.92
C ASN A 779 75.18 25.54 -8.33
N ILE A 780 75.36 24.22 -8.24
CA ILE A 780 74.33 23.25 -7.83
C ILE A 780 74.75 22.60 -6.51
N THR A 781 73.84 22.59 -5.53
CA THR A 781 74.00 21.82 -4.29
C THR A 781 72.87 20.81 -4.16
N TYR A 782 73.16 19.63 -3.61
CA TYR A 782 72.18 18.57 -3.42
C TYR A 782 71.81 18.45 -1.95
N GLN A 783 70.52 18.46 -1.63
CA GLN A 783 70.01 18.28 -0.27
C GLN A 783 68.85 17.30 -0.26
N MET A 784 68.84 16.40 0.72
CA MET A 784 67.72 15.49 0.92
C MET A 784 66.59 16.22 1.65
N LEU A 785 65.47 16.41 0.96
CA LEU A 785 64.26 17.08 1.45
C LEU A 785 63.05 16.15 1.41
N SER A 786 62.04 16.48 2.21
CA SER A 786 60.71 15.85 2.11
C SER A 786 59.87 16.53 1.04
N THR A 787 58.89 15.81 0.49
CA THR A 787 57.93 16.33 -0.50
C THR A 787 57.23 17.60 -0.01
N GLN A 788 56.89 17.66 1.27
CA GLN A 788 56.32 18.87 1.87
C GLN A 788 57.30 20.05 1.84
N ASN A 789 58.55 19.86 2.24
CA ASN A 789 59.54 20.94 2.28
C ASN A 789 59.88 21.43 0.87
N THR A 790 59.91 20.53 -0.12
CA THR A 790 60.11 20.91 -1.54
C THR A 790 58.95 21.74 -2.08
N LEU A 791 57.71 21.41 -1.72
CA LEU A 791 56.52 22.18 -2.11
C LEU A 791 56.51 23.58 -1.45
N VAL A 792 56.93 23.67 -0.19
CA VAL A 792 57.10 24.97 0.50
C VAL A 792 58.20 25.80 -0.18
N ASP A 793 59.32 25.19 -0.58
CA ASP A 793 60.36 25.90 -1.33
C ASP A 793 59.82 26.39 -2.68
N PHE A 794 59.04 25.60 -3.42
CA PHE A 794 58.42 26.03 -4.68
C PHE A 794 57.58 27.30 -4.50
N VAL A 795 56.73 27.32 -3.47
CA VAL A 795 55.91 28.49 -3.13
C VAL A 795 56.78 29.69 -2.76
N MET A 796 57.81 29.50 -1.93
CA MET A 796 58.68 30.57 -1.45
C MET A 796 59.51 31.21 -2.58
N GLN A 797 60.10 30.39 -3.46
CA GLN A 797 60.88 30.86 -4.60
C GLN A 797 60.04 31.75 -5.52
N ILE A 798 58.85 31.29 -5.92
CA ILE A 798 57.97 32.06 -6.80
C ILE A 798 57.35 33.26 -6.10
N SER A 799 56.95 33.15 -4.83
CA SER A 799 56.40 34.28 -4.07
C SER A 799 57.39 35.43 -3.90
N SER A 800 58.70 35.17 -3.98
CA SER A 800 59.73 36.21 -3.89
C SER A 800 59.79 37.13 -5.11
N ILE A 801 59.33 36.66 -6.28
CA ILE A 801 59.36 37.39 -7.55
C ILE A 801 57.99 37.91 -7.98
N VAL A 802 56.92 37.27 -7.51
CA VAL A 802 55.53 37.63 -7.85
C VAL A 802 55.15 39.00 -7.28
N GLY A 803 54.64 39.89 -8.14
CA GLY A 803 54.28 41.28 -7.80
C GLY A 803 55.22 42.35 -8.39
N TYR A 804 56.33 41.94 -9.02
CA TYR A 804 57.30 42.83 -9.67
C TYR A 804 57.27 42.71 -11.22
N ASP A 805 56.08 42.74 -11.82
CA ASP A 805 55.84 42.46 -13.26
C ASP A 805 56.75 43.25 -14.22
N SER A 806 57.09 44.49 -13.90
CA SER A 806 57.92 45.38 -14.74
C SER A 806 59.42 45.26 -14.51
N ALA A 807 59.86 44.49 -13.51
CA ALA A 807 61.27 44.36 -13.12
C ALA A 807 61.89 43.02 -13.55
N ILE A 808 61.15 42.17 -14.26
CA ILE A 808 61.62 40.87 -14.72
C ILE A 808 62.54 41.05 -15.93
N VAL A 809 63.80 40.68 -15.76
CA VAL A 809 64.86 40.74 -16.77
C VAL A 809 65.33 39.33 -17.16
N PRO A 810 65.91 39.12 -18.36
CA PRO A 810 66.31 37.79 -18.86
C PRO A 810 67.22 37.00 -17.91
N GLU A 811 68.01 37.66 -17.07
CA GLU A 811 68.92 37.04 -16.12
C GLU A 811 68.18 36.17 -15.07
N ILE A 812 66.89 36.40 -14.83
CA ILE A 812 66.07 35.63 -13.88
C ILE A 812 66.03 34.14 -14.25
N ILE A 813 66.14 33.80 -15.54
CA ILE A 813 66.12 32.40 -16.00
C ILE A 813 67.29 31.59 -15.44
N VAL A 814 68.40 32.26 -15.12
CA VAL A 814 69.62 31.64 -14.59
C VAL A 814 69.62 31.62 -13.05
N THR A 815 68.59 32.17 -12.40
CA THR A 815 68.49 32.26 -10.94
C THR A 815 67.82 31.04 -10.30
N SER A 816 67.92 30.94 -8.98
CA SER A 816 67.31 29.85 -8.20
C SER A 816 65.79 29.73 -8.39
N CYS A 817 65.09 30.83 -8.68
CA CYS A 817 63.64 30.87 -8.72
C CYS A 817 63.05 29.89 -9.75
N PRO A 818 63.25 30.05 -11.06
CA PRO A 818 62.71 29.11 -12.05
C PRO A 818 63.46 27.76 -12.06
N LEU A 819 64.79 27.77 -11.88
CA LEU A 819 65.61 26.56 -12.05
C LEU A 819 65.29 25.46 -11.03
N ASN A 820 65.06 25.83 -9.76
CA ASN A 820 64.72 24.87 -8.70
C ASN A 820 63.37 24.19 -8.95
N LEU A 821 62.38 24.93 -9.46
CA LEU A 821 61.07 24.38 -9.80
C LEU A 821 61.16 23.40 -10.96
N TYR A 822 61.84 23.77 -12.06
CA TYR A 822 61.93 22.93 -13.26
C TYR A 822 62.71 21.64 -13.03
N ALA A 823 63.81 21.69 -12.27
CA ALA A 823 64.64 20.53 -12.03
C ALA A 823 63.97 19.48 -11.13
N ASN A 824 63.17 19.92 -10.15
CA ASN A 824 62.67 19.06 -9.09
C ASN A 824 61.18 18.69 -9.21
N LEU A 825 60.40 19.30 -10.12
CA LEU A 825 58.96 18.99 -10.25
C LEU A 825 58.72 17.49 -10.44
N TRP A 826 59.44 16.85 -11.36
CA TRP A 826 59.23 15.44 -11.68
C TRP A 826 59.40 14.50 -10.47
N SER A 827 60.40 14.74 -9.63
CA SER A 827 60.66 13.91 -8.44
C SER A 827 59.61 14.12 -7.35
N VAL A 828 59.09 15.34 -7.21
CA VAL A 828 57.99 15.66 -6.29
C VAL A 828 56.72 14.94 -6.70
N ARG A 829 56.33 15.04 -7.98
CA ARG A 829 55.12 14.38 -8.52
C ARG A 829 55.18 12.87 -8.33
N ALA A 830 56.30 12.25 -8.69
CA ALA A 830 56.48 10.80 -8.55
C ALA A 830 56.24 10.31 -7.10
N GLN A 831 56.70 11.04 -6.09
CA GLN A 831 56.45 10.68 -4.68
C GLN A 831 54.97 10.85 -4.27
N ILE A 832 54.26 11.83 -4.84
CA ILE A 832 52.83 12.02 -4.56
C ILE A 832 52.01 10.90 -5.21
N THR A 833 52.23 10.58 -6.49
CA THR A 833 51.53 9.50 -7.19
C THR A 833 51.77 8.13 -6.56
N GLU A 834 53.02 7.79 -6.23
CA GLU A 834 53.34 6.54 -5.51
C GLU A 834 52.67 6.47 -4.13
N SER A 835 52.43 7.61 -3.48
CA SER A 835 51.70 7.65 -2.20
C SER A 835 50.21 7.42 -2.38
N MET A 836 49.61 7.91 -3.48
CA MET A 836 48.21 7.66 -3.81
C MET A 836 47.97 6.17 -4.13
N ASP A 837 48.87 5.51 -4.85
CA ASP A 837 48.79 4.07 -5.13
C ASP A 837 48.81 3.21 -3.86
N LEU A 838 49.64 3.58 -2.88
CA LEU A 838 49.69 2.91 -1.57
C LEU A 838 48.38 3.11 -0.77
N ILE A 839 47.71 4.25 -0.91
CA ILE A 839 46.39 4.48 -0.28
C ILE A 839 45.33 3.58 -0.92
N ILE A 840 45.36 3.38 -2.24
CA ILE A 840 44.45 2.43 -2.92
C ILE A 840 44.71 0.99 -2.46
N GLU A 841 45.97 0.59 -2.32
CA GLU A 841 46.33 -0.73 -1.79
C GLU A 841 45.79 -0.93 -0.36
N TYR A 842 45.86 0.12 0.47
CA TYR A 842 45.26 0.13 1.81
C TYR A 842 43.73 -0.05 1.77
N ILE A 843 43.02 0.69 0.92
CA ILE A 843 41.56 0.57 0.76
C ILE A 843 41.17 -0.87 0.35
N LYS A 844 41.90 -1.47 -0.59
CA LYS A 844 41.70 -2.88 -0.99
C LYS A 844 41.91 -3.86 0.18
N SER A 845 42.91 -3.61 1.01
CA SER A 845 43.17 -4.48 2.19
C SER A 845 42.07 -4.41 3.25
N ILE A 846 41.44 -3.23 3.42
CA ILE A 846 40.29 -3.05 4.31
C ILE A 846 39.09 -3.83 3.79
N GLU A 847 38.80 -3.69 2.49
CA GLU A 847 37.67 -4.34 1.82
C GLU A 847 37.67 -5.87 2.05
N GLU A 848 38.79 -6.53 1.74
CA GLU A 848 38.90 -7.99 1.85
C GLU A 848 38.68 -8.46 3.28
N ARG A 849 39.23 -7.72 4.26
CA ARG A 849 39.06 -8.02 5.68
C ARG A 849 37.60 -7.91 6.11
N TYR A 850 36.92 -6.82 5.74
CA TYR A 850 35.54 -6.59 6.13
C TYR A 850 34.55 -7.49 5.41
N ARG A 851 34.81 -7.88 4.15
CA ARG A 851 34.00 -8.85 3.41
C ARG A 851 34.02 -10.22 4.10
N ILE A 852 35.19 -10.68 4.52
CA ILE A 852 35.34 -11.95 5.26
C ILE A 852 34.64 -11.87 6.62
N ILE A 853 34.84 -10.79 7.38
CA ILE A 853 34.20 -10.59 8.69
C ILE A 853 32.67 -10.60 8.56
N THR A 854 32.14 -9.92 7.55
CA THR A 854 30.69 -9.83 7.31
C THR A 854 30.09 -11.21 7.00
N ILE A 855 30.71 -12.00 6.13
CA ILE A 855 30.24 -13.36 5.80
C ILE A 855 30.24 -14.28 7.04
N ILE A 856 31.31 -14.23 7.84
CA ILE A 856 31.42 -15.05 9.06
C ILE A 856 30.39 -14.63 10.11
N ALA A 857 30.20 -13.32 10.33
CA ALA A 857 29.24 -12.79 11.28
C ALA A 857 27.80 -13.21 10.93
N VAL A 858 27.44 -13.22 9.65
CA VAL A 858 26.13 -13.66 9.17
C VAL A 858 25.89 -15.14 9.44
N ALA A 859 26.85 -16.00 9.10
CA ALA A 859 26.73 -17.44 9.33
C ALA A 859 26.51 -17.76 10.82
N LEU A 860 27.22 -17.04 11.70
CA LEU A 860 27.07 -17.18 13.15
C LEU A 860 25.72 -16.67 13.67
N LEU A 861 25.27 -15.50 13.22
CA LEU A 861 23.97 -14.92 13.62
C LEU A 861 22.80 -15.80 13.17
N MET A 862 22.87 -16.30 11.94
CA MET A 862 21.90 -17.26 11.38
C MET A 862 21.77 -18.52 12.24
N PHE A 863 22.90 -19.13 12.60
CA PHE A 863 22.90 -20.29 13.48
C PHE A 863 22.33 -19.95 14.86
N PHE A 864 22.72 -18.82 15.44
CA PHE A 864 22.23 -18.37 16.75
C PHE A 864 20.71 -18.17 16.77
N TYR A 865 20.13 -17.52 15.77
CA TYR A 865 18.67 -17.30 15.69
C TYR A 865 17.88 -18.59 15.57
N THR A 866 18.37 -19.54 14.75
CA THR A 866 17.73 -20.86 14.64
C THR A 866 17.72 -21.60 15.98
N ALA A 867 18.83 -21.56 16.73
CA ALA A 867 18.93 -22.19 18.04
C ALA A 867 17.98 -21.57 19.07
N VAL A 868 17.92 -20.23 19.15
CA VAL A 868 17.04 -19.50 20.08
C VAL A 868 15.57 -19.78 19.79
N CYS A 869 15.17 -19.81 18.52
CA CYS A 869 13.80 -20.14 18.12
C CYS A 869 13.39 -21.57 18.53
N ILE A 870 14.27 -22.55 18.36
CA ILE A 870 14.00 -23.95 18.74
C ILE A 870 13.85 -24.07 20.26
N ILE A 871 14.76 -23.49 21.03
CA ILE A 871 14.72 -23.52 22.50
C ILE A 871 13.43 -22.87 23.01
N SER A 872 13.06 -21.73 22.44
CA SER A 872 11.82 -21.01 22.75
C SER A 872 10.57 -21.87 22.55
N LEU A 873 10.46 -22.56 21.40
CA LEU A 873 9.35 -23.45 21.10
C LEU A 873 9.21 -24.59 22.11
N VAL A 874 10.33 -25.19 22.53
CA VAL A 874 10.33 -26.29 23.51
C VAL A 874 9.82 -25.80 24.88
N VAL A 875 10.26 -24.61 25.33
CA VAL A 875 9.82 -24.03 26.62
C VAL A 875 8.32 -23.72 26.60
N GLN A 876 7.83 -23.06 25.53
CA GLN A 876 6.41 -22.71 25.39
C GLN A 876 5.52 -23.97 25.43
N THR A 877 5.95 -25.03 24.74
CA THR A 877 5.23 -26.31 24.70
C THR A 877 5.12 -26.95 26.09
N ARG A 878 6.19 -26.90 26.89
CA ARG A 878 6.20 -27.46 28.25
C ARG A 878 5.27 -26.71 29.21
N TRP A 879 5.26 -25.38 29.16
CA TRP A 879 4.38 -24.56 30.02
C TRP A 879 2.89 -24.79 29.72
N ILE A 880 2.51 -24.92 28.45
CA ILE A 880 1.13 -25.20 28.06
C ILE A 880 0.69 -26.57 28.60
N ARG A 881 1.56 -27.58 28.53
CA ARG A 881 1.28 -28.93 29.05
C ARG A 881 1.03 -28.93 30.56
N GLN A 882 1.91 -28.28 31.33
CA GLN A 882 1.81 -28.21 32.79
C GLN A 882 0.51 -27.53 33.24
N ASN A 883 0.14 -26.42 32.62
CA ASN A 883 -1.09 -25.72 32.97
C ASN A 883 -2.35 -26.53 32.65
N LYS A 884 -2.33 -27.34 31.58
CA LYS A 884 -3.45 -28.20 31.21
C LYS A 884 -3.72 -29.27 32.29
N GLU A 885 -2.65 -29.88 32.79
CA GLU A 885 -2.71 -30.91 33.83
C GLU A 885 -3.25 -30.36 35.17
N VAL A 886 -2.81 -29.16 35.57
CA VAL A 886 -3.28 -28.49 36.80
C VAL A 886 -4.78 -28.21 36.76
N VAL A 887 -5.32 -27.75 35.63
CA VAL A 887 -6.76 -27.44 35.50
C VAL A 887 -7.62 -28.69 35.64
N TYR A 888 -7.19 -29.82 35.08
CA TYR A 888 -7.94 -31.07 35.17
C TYR A 888 -7.94 -31.65 36.59
N ASN A 889 -6.82 -31.55 37.30
CA ASN A 889 -6.73 -31.96 38.70
C ASN A 889 -7.60 -31.09 39.63
N CYS A 890 -7.86 -29.83 39.29
CA CYS A 890 -8.81 -28.97 40.00
C CYS A 890 -10.28 -29.33 39.72
N LEU A 891 -10.61 -29.84 38.54
CA LEU A 891 -11.99 -30.25 38.21
C LEU A 891 -12.38 -31.56 38.90
N THR A 892 -11.42 -32.47 39.08
CA THR A 892 -11.64 -33.75 39.76
C THR A 892 -11.63 -33.65 41.29
N SER A 893 -11.22 -32.51 41.86
CA SER A 893 -11.23 -32.25 43.31
C SER A 893 -12.51 -31.58 43.84
N LEU A 894 -13.49 -31.28 42.97
CA LEU A 894 -14.77 -30.69 43.37
C LEU A 894 -15.58 -31.65 44.26
N PRO A 895 -16.27 -31.16 45.32
CA PRO A 895 -17.01 -32.04 46.24
C PRO A 895 -18.16 -32.76 45.53
N LYS A 896 -18.20 -34.09 45.66
CA LYS A 896 -19.18 -34.97 44.96
C LYS A 896 -20.65 -34.55 45.17
N ASN A 897 -21.00 -34.04 46.36
CA ASN A 897 -22.37 -33.63 46.71
C ASN A 897 -22.89 -32.44 45.89
N HIS A 898 -22.01 -31.51 45.47
CA HIS A 898 -22.40 -30.37 44.63
C HIS A 898 -22.49 -30.76 43.16
N VAL A 899 -21.63 -31.67 42.71
CA VAL A 899 -21.65 -32.22 41.35
C VAL A 899 -22.87 -33.10 41.13
N SER A 900 -23.23 -33.95 42.11
CA SER A 900 -24.43 -34.78 42.06
C SER A 900 -25.70 -33.95 42.06
N GLN A 901 -25.82 -32.92 42.92
CA GLN A 901 -26.95 -31.98 42.91
C GLN A 901 -27.12 -31.28 41.55
N LEU A 902 -26.03 -30.87 40.89
CA LEU A 902 -26.09 -30.22 39.58
C LEU A 902 -26.53 -31.21 38.48
N ALA A 903 -26.02 -32.44 38.50
CA ALA A 903 -26.45 -33.51 37.59
C ALA A 903 -27.92 -33.92 37.84
N GLU A 904 -28.38 -33.88 39.10
CA GLU A 904 -29.76 -34.12 39.52
C GLU A 904 -30.70 -32.99 39.08
N ASN A 905 -30.30 -31.71 39.19
CA ASN A 905 -31.06 -30.57 38.67
C ASN A 905 -31.24 -30.65 37.15
N LEU A 906 -30.23 -31.14 36.43
CA LEU A 906 -30.33 -31.47 35.00
C LEU A 906 -31.20 -32.72 34.73
N ARG A 907 -31.46 -33.58 35.74
CA ARG A 907 -32.36 -34.76 35.71
C ARG A 907 -33.81 -34.42 36.03
N VAL A 908 -34.08 -33.52 36.98
CA VAL A 908 -35.44 -33.10 37.38
C VAL A 908 -36.17 -32.45 36.20
N LEU A 909 -35.46 -31.70 35.35
CA LEU A 909 -36.01 -31.11 34.11
C LEU A 909 -36.35 -32.13 33.01
N LYS A 910 -35.98 -33.41 33.16
CA LYS A 910 -36.44 -34.51 32.28
C LYS A 910 -37.86 -34.94 32.66
N LYS A 911 -38.22 -34.83 33.94
CA LYS A 911 -39.48 -35.36 34.48
C LYS A 911 -40.68 -34.50 34.11
N GLU A 912 -40.47 -33.23 33.74
CA GLU A 912 -41.54 -32.37 33.22
C GLU A 912 -42.01 -32.75 31.80
N ASN A 913 -41.24 -33.50 31.02
CA ASN A 913 -41.67 -34.01 29.71
C ASN A 913 -42.18 -35.47 29.73
N SER A 914 -42.18 -36.12 30.89
CA SER A 914 -42.68 -37.49 31.01
C SER A 914 -43.25 -37.70 32.42
N SER A 915 -44.55 -37.49 32.55
CA SER A 915 -45.34 -37.87 33.71
C SER A 915 -45.42 -39.40 33.84
N THR A 916 -44.77 -40.00 34.84
CA THR A 916 -45.30 -41.06 35.77
C THR A 916 -44.19 -41.61 36.69
N GLY A 917 -44.60 -42.14 37.86
CA GLY A 917 -43.78 -42.32 39.06
C GLY A 917 -43.08 -43.68 39.29
N ALA A 918 -42.66 -43.87 40.56
CA ALA A 918 -41.89 -44.97 41.20
C ALA A 918 -40.38 -45.02 40.85
N SER A 919 -39.41 -45.33 41.73
CA SER A 919 -39.34 -45.89 43.10
C SER A 919 -37.94 -45.60 43.70
N SER A 920 -37.85 -45.35 45.01
CA SER A 920 -36.67 -44.81 45.73
C SER A 920 -35.86 -45.86 46.52
N VAL A 921 -35.51 -47.01 45.93
CA VAL A 921 -34.74 -48.07 46.64
C VAL A 921 -33.53 -48.59 45.85
N SER A 922 -33.36 -48.22 44.58
CA SER A 922 -32.22 -48.67 43.75
C SER A 922 -30.94 -47.83 43.90
N ASP A 923 -31.02 -46.62 44.44
CA ASP A 923 -29.91 -45.64 44.36
C ASP A 923 -28.73 -45.94 45.31
N ASN A 924 -28.95 -46.67 46.41
CA ASN A 924 -27.89 -46.92 47.40
C ASN A 924 -26.93 -48.08 47.05
N ILE A 925 -27.32 -48.99 46.15
CA ILE A 925 -26.48 -50.13 45.74
C ILE A 925 -25.58 -49.76 44.54
N GLU A 926 -25.99 -48.78 43.72
CA GLU A 926 -25.18 -48.28 42.60
C GLU A 926 -24.00 -47.40 43.07
N LEU A 927 -24.14 -46.68 44.18
CA LEU A 927 -23.09 -45.85 44.78
C LEU A 927 -21.84 -46.66 45.20
N SER A 928 -22.03 -47.85 45.78
CA SER A 928 -20.93 -48.71 46.24
C SER A 928 -20.09 -49.31 45.10
N LYS A 929 -20.72 -49.63 43.95
CA LYS A 929 -19.99 -50.13 42.76
C LYS A 929 -19.26 -49.02 42.01
N GLN A 930 -19.75 -47.78 42.09
CA GLN A 930 -19.06 -46.61 41.52
C GLN A 930 -17.79 -46.29 42.31
N GLU A 931 -17.80 -46.38 43.64
CA GLU A 931 -16.61 -46.13 44.48
C GLU A 931 -15.44 -47.10 44.22
N ASP A 932 -15.74 -48.39 43.97
CA ASP A 932 -14.72 -49.40 43.64
C ASP A 932 -14.13 -49.23 42.22
N SER A 933 -14.93 -48.72 41.27
CA SER A 933 -14.44 -48.39 39.92
C SER A 933 -13.54 -47.15 39.89
N ILE A 934 -13.76 -46.21 40.82
CA ILE A 934 -12.95 -44.99 40.99
C ILE A 934 -11.54 -45.35 41.48
N LEU A 935 -11.40 -46.29 42.42
CA LEU A 935 -10.09 -46.76 42.91
C LEU A 935 -9.24 -47.45 41.83
N LYS A 936 -9.86 -48.12 40.86
CA LYS A 936 -9.15 -48.74 39.72
C LYS A 936 -8.64 -47.72 38.68
N ILE A 937 -9.37 -46.61 38.49
CA ILE A 937 -9.02 -45.56 37.52
C ILE A 937 -7.89 -44.67 38.04
N PHE A 938 -7.83 -44.41 39.35
CA PHE A 938 -6.71 -43.67 39.97
C PHE A 938 -5.35 -44.36 39.77
N ASN A 939 -5.32 -45.69 39.63
CA ASN A 939 -4.09 -46.44 39.41
C ASN A 939 -3.65 -46.52 37.93
N THR A 940 -4.42 -45.96 36.99
CA THR A 940 -4.15 -46.04 35.53
C THR A 940 -4.15 -44.70 34.77
N GLY A 941 -4.53 -43.58 35.40
CA GLY A 941 -4.74 -42.28 34.74
C GLY A 941 -3.50 -41.46 34.33
N GLY A 942 -2.33 -42.07 34.21
CA GLY A 942 -1.06 -41.36 34.02
C GLY A 942 -0.41 -41.53 32.64
N SER A 943 -1.11 -41.29 31.52
CA SER A 943 -0.50 -40.87 30.23
C SER A 943 -1.49 -40.94 29.06
N ALA A 944 -2.03 -39.79 28.65
CA ALA A 944 -2.58 -39.63 27.30
C ALA A 944 -1.75 -38.59 26.56
N GLY A 945 -0.99 -39.03 25.56
CA GLY A 945 -0.18 -38.17 24.70
C GLY A 945 -1.02 -37.20 23.88
N ILE A 946 -0.50 -35.99 23.67
CA ILE A 946 -1.18 -34.90 22.95
C ILE A 946 -1.26 -35.22 21.44
N LYS A 947 -2.43 -34.97 20.83
CA LYS A 947 -2.60 -34.98 19.37
C LYS A 947 -1.76 -33.84 18.77
N LEU A 948 -0.87 -34.19 17.84
CA LEU A 948 0.09 -33.33 17.13
C LEU A 948 -0.52 -32.06 16.49
N GLY A 949 -1.84 -31.99 16.32
CA GLY A 949 -2.56 -30.88 15.68
C GLY A 949 -2.59 -29.57 16.48
N ASP A 950 -2.55 -29.61 17.82
CA ASP A 950 -2.61 -28.38 18.63
C ASP A 950 -1.26 -27.62 18.64
N LEU A 951 -0.16 -28.31 18.34
CA LEU A 951 1.19 -27.72 18.24
C LEU A 951 1.50 -27.13 16.86
N PHE A 952 0.79 -27.59 15.82
CA PHE A 952 1.09 -27.29 14.42
C PHE A 952 1.08 -25.79 14.13
N PHE A 953 0.09 -25.06 14.63
CA PHE A 953 -0.03 -23.61 14.39
C PHE A 953 1.08 -22.81 15.07
N LEU A 954 1.48 -23.18 16.29
CA LEU A 954 2.54 -22.50 17.02
C LEU A 954 3.89 -22.70 16.31
N THR A 955 4.19 -23.94 15.92
CA THR A 955 5.40 -24.30 15.18
C THR A 955 5.42 -23.63 13.80
N PHE A 956 4.30 -23.65 13.06
CA PHE A 956 4.19 -23.03 11.75
C PHE A 956 4.46 -21.52 11.80
N ILE A 957 3.83 -20.80 12.74
CA ILE A 957 4.03 -19.35 12.89
C ILE A 957 5.49 -19.04 13.27
N SER A 958 6.11 -19.84 14.13
CA SER A 958 7.51 -19.66 14.50
C SER A 958 8.48 -19.93 13.35
N VAL A 959 8.17 -20.88 12.46
CA VAL A 959 8.96 -21.12 11.24
C VAL A 959 8.85 -19.94 10.27
N VAL A 960 7.66 -19.34 10.12
CA VAL A 960 7.47 -18.14 9.28
C VAL A 960 8.26 -16.95 9.83
N ILE A 961 8.25 -16.73 11.15
CA ILE A 961 9.04 -15.67 11.78
C ILE A 961 10.54 -15.89 11.53
N LEU A 962 11.03 -17.12 11.74
CA LEU A 962 12.42 -17.48 11.45
C LEU A 962 12.79 -17.19 9.99
N ALA A 963 11.94 -17.55 9.03
CA ALA A 963 12.20 -17.28 7.61
C ALA A 963 12.30 -15.77 7.30
N LEU A 964 11.47 -14.94 7.93
CA LEU A 964 11.51 -13.48 7.77
C LEU A 964 12.77 -12.87 8.41
N GLU A 965 13.18 -13.35 9.58
CA GLU A 965 14.41 -12.90 10.26
C GLU A 965 15.66 -13.22 9.42
N ILE A 966 15.70 -14.43 8.86
CA ILE A 966 16.75 -14.87 7.93
C ILE A 966 16.80 -13.97 6.70
N ALA A 967 15.64 -13.74 6.06
CA ALA A 967 15.57 -12.90 4.87
C ALA A 967 16.00 -11.45 5.15
N SER A 968 15.59 -10.88 6.29
CA SER A 968 16.00 -9.53 6.70
C SER A 968 17.51 -9.43 6.91
N THR A 969 18.10 -10.42 7.57
CA THR A 969 19.55 -10.43 7.83
C THR A 969 20.34 -10.56 6.53
N PHE A 970 19.88 -11.43 5.62
CA PHE A 970 20.47 -11.59 4.30
C PHE A 970 20.45 -10.29 3.48
N MET A 971 19.31 -9.60 3.42
CA MET A 971 19.15 -8.36 2.65
C MET A 971 20.08 -7.24 3.15
N ILE A 972 20.23 -7.08 4.47
CA ILE A 972 21.16 -6.08 5.05
C ILE A 972 22.60 -6.38 4.64
N CYS A 973 22.98 -7.65 4.59
CA CYS A 973 24.35 -8.03 4.27
C CYS A 973 24.67 -7.86 2.79
N GLN A 974 23.70 -8.13 1.92
CA GLN A 974 23.82 -7.81 0.50
C GLN A 974 24.01 -6.30 0.30
N LEU A 975 23.27 -5.46 1.04
CA LEU A 975 23.43 -4.01 1.00
C LEU A 975 24.85 -3.57 1.40
N ILE A 976 25.42 -4.17 2.45
CA ILE A 976 26.80 -3.86 2.88
C ILE A 976 27.81 -4.20 1.78
N ILE A 977 27.66 -5.38 1.15
CA ILE A 977 28.57 -5.82 0.09
C ILE A 977 28.45 -4.90 -1.13
N GLU A 978 27.23 -4.52 -1.53
CA GLU A 978 27.01 -3.61 -2.64
C GLU A 978 27.60 -2.22 -2.38
N GLU A 979 27.45 -1.67 -1.18
CA GLU A 979 28.06 -0.37 -0.81
C GLU A 979 29.60 -0.42 -0.82
N ILE A 980 30.20 -1.52 -0.35
CA ILE A 980 31.65 -1.74 -0.42
C ILE A 980 32.13 -1.73 -1.87
N ASP A 981 31.44 -2.46 -2.75
CA ASP A 981 31.78 -2.56 -4.17
C ASP A 981 31.68 -1.18 -4.85
N ILE A 982 30.66 -0.38 -4.52
CA ILE A 982 30.50 0.99 -5.04
C ILE A 982 31.66 1.89 -4.61
N VAL A 983 32.04 1.87 -3.33
CA VAL A 983 33.15 2.68 -2.83
C VAL A 983 34.46 2.29 -3.50
N LEU A 984 34.73 0.99 -3.65
CA LEU A 984 35.95 0.51 -4.32
C LEU A 984 36.00 0.92 -5.79
N GLN A 985 34.87 0.85 -6.49
CA GLN A 985 34.78 1.26 -7.90
C GLN A 985 35.01 2.76 -8.07
N THR A 986 34.48 3.58 -7.16
CA THR A 986 34.57 5.04 -7.25
C THR A 986 35.93 5.58 -6.78
N SER A 987 36.64 4.87 -5.90
CA SER A 987 37.89 5.34 -5.29
C SER A 987 38.96 5.78 -6.31
N PRO A 988 39.33 4.97 -7.34
CA PRO A 988 40.40 5.32 -8.28
C PRO A 988 40.02 6.47 -9.24
N GLN A 989 38.73 6.79 -9.38
CA GLN A 989 38.27 7.83 -10.30
C GLN A 989 38.80 9.22 -9.94
N ILE A 990 38.97 9.50 -8.64
CA ILE A 990 39.53 10.77 -8.15
C ILE A 990 40.92 11.01 -8.76
N ILE A 991 41.74 9.97 -8.82
CA ILE A 991 43.09 10.04 -9.39
C ILE A 991 43.01 10.21 -10.90
N TYR A 992 42.20 9.40 -11.59
CA TYR A 992 42.14 9.45 -13.05
C TYR A 992 41.73 10.83 -13.57
N VAL A 993 40.75 11.46 -12.93
CA VAL A 993 40.27 12.79 -13.30
C VAL A 993 41.35 13.86 -13.10
N GLN A 994 41.98 13.89 -11.92
CA GLN A 994 42.96 14.94 -11.60
C GLN A 994 44.30 14.72 -12.33
N GLU A 995 44.76 13.48 -12.46
CA GLU A 995 46.01 13.16 -13.17
C GLU A 995 45.89 13.38 -14.67
N GLN A 996 44.71 13.21 -15.27
CA GLN A 996 44.50 13.56 -16.68
C GLN A 996 44.79 15.06 -16.92
N TYR A 997 44.16 15.94 -16.12
CA TYR A 997 44.37 17.39 -16.23
C TYR A 997 45.81 17.76 -15.89
N THR A 998 46.35 17.21 -14.81
CA THR A 998 47.70 17.54 -14.32
C THR A 998 48.78 17.13 -15.33
N SER A 999 48.67 15.92 -15.89
CA SER A 999 49.58 15.45 -16.94
C SER A 999 49.47 16.29 -18.21
N LEU A 1000 48.25 16.70 -18.60
CA LEU A 1000 48.05 17.59 -19.75
C LEU A 1000 48.67 18.98 -19.52
N MET A 1001 48.50 19.56 -18.33
CA MET A 1001 49.14 20.83 -17.98
C MET A 1001 50.68 20.71 -18.02
N ASN A 1002 51.22 19.57 -17.61
CA ASN A 1002 52.65 19.30 -17.69
C ASN A 1002 53.15 19.10 -19.13
N VAL A 1003 52.32 18.56 -20.03
CA VAL A 1003 52.59 18.54 -21.49
C VAL A 1003 52.70 19.97 -22.00
N VAL A 1004 51.75 20.85 -21.67
CA VAL A 1004 51.77 22.27 -22.07
C VAL A 1004 53.03 22.96 -21.53
N HIS A 1005 53.37 22.75 -20.26
CA HIS A 1005 54.61 23.29 -19.68
C HIS A 1005 55.86 22.79 -20.43
N THR A 1006 55.94 21.50 -20.72
CA THR A 1006 57.09 20.92 -21.44
C THR A 1006 57.19 21.44 -22.87
N LEU A 1007 56.05 21.67 -23.55
CA LEU A 1007 56.02 22.30 -24.86
C LEU A 1007 56.51 23.75 -24.83
N ASP A 1008 56.13 24.52 -23.81
CA ASP A 1008 56.65 25.88 -23.60
C ASP A 1008 58.18 25.83 -23.44
N LEU A 1009 58.71 24.92 -22.60
CA LEU A 1009 60.16 24.75 -22.43
C LEU A 1009 60.89 24.43 -23.75
N ILE A 1010 60.30 23.59 -24.61
CA ILE A 1010 60.86 23.28 -25.94
C ILE A 1010 60.85 24.52 -26.83
N ALA A 1011 59.74 25.26 -26.88
CA ALA A 1011 59.59 26.45 -27.71
C ALA A 1011 60.60 27.56 -27.34
N ILE A 1012 60.98 27.64 -26.07
CA ILE A 1012 61.92 28.63 -25.55
C ILE A 1012 63.38 28.27 -25.85
N GLN A 1013 63.70 27.01 -26.11
CA GLN A 1013 65.08 26.57 -26.31
C GLN A 1013 65.74 27.22 -27.53
N ASP A 1014 64.94 27.64 -28.52
CA ASP A 1014 65.37 28.38 -29.71
C ASP A 1014 65.23 29.92 -29.57
N SER A 1015 64.85 30.41 -28.39
CA SER A 1015 64.71 31.85 -28.10
C SER A 1015 66.04 32.49 -27.68
N TYR A 1016 66.07 33.82 -27.52
CA TYR A 1016 67.24 34.54 -27.02
C TYR A 1016 67.50 34.33 -25.51
N VAL A 1017 66.65 33.59 -24.81
CA VAL A 1017 66.82 33.24 -23.38
C VAL A 1017 66.54 31.74 -23.14
N PRO A 1018 67.43 30.83 -23.61
CA PRO A 1018 67.24 29.39 -23.45
C PRO A 1018 67.42 28.95 -22.00
N ILE A 1019 66.82 27.82 -21.63
CA ILE A 1019 66.89 27.29 -20.27
C ILE A 1019 68.11 26.36 -20.16
N PRO A 1020 69.05 26.62 -19.24
CA PRO A 1020 70.35 25.96 -19.24
C PRO A 1020 70.35 24.51 -18.70
N ILE A 1021 69.27 24.03 -18.08
CA ILE A 1021 69.26 22.74 -17.37
C ILE A 1021 68.83 21.55 -18.24
N HIS A 1022 68.13 21.79 -19.34
CA HIS A 1022 67.47 20.73 -20.10
C HIS A 1022 67.97 20.70 -21.54
N ASP A 1023 68.46 19.53 -21.95
CA ASP A 1023 68.73 19.25 -23.36
C ASP A 1023 67.42 18.97 -24.11
N LEU A 1024 67.34 19.40 -25.37
CA LEU A 1024 66.17 19.26 -26.23
C LEU A 1024 65.72 17.79 -26.32
N LYS A 1025 66.69 16.87 -26.40
CA LYS A 1025 66.44 15.42 -26.43
C LYS A 1025 65.76 14.90 -25.15
N THR A 1026 66.07 15.48 -24.01
CA THR A 1026 65.48 15.11 -22.71
C THR A 1026 64.05 15.63 -22.60
N LEU A 1027 63.80 16.86 -23.07
CA LEU A 1027 62.46 17.43 -23.12
C LEU A 1027 61.53 16.65 -24.06
N TYR A 1028 62.01 16.27 -25.24
CA TYR A 1028 61.23 15.42 -26.17
C TYR A 1028 60.84 14.07 -25.55
N ARG A 1029 61.76 13.41 -24.85
CA ARG A 1029 61.45 12.14 -24.18
C ARG A 1029 60.40 12.32 -23.09
N ARG A 1030 60.52 13.39 -22.27
CA ARG A 1030 59.53 13.71 -21.24
C ARG A 1030 58.15 14.00 -21.84
N LEU A 1031 58.12 14.76 -22.95
CA LEU A 1031 56.89 15.08 -23.66
C LEU A 1031 56.18 13.81 -24.14
N GLU A 1032 56.91 12.87 -24.75
CA GLU A 1032 56.36 11.59 -25.21
C GLU A 1032 55.77 10.77 -24.04
N THR A 1033 56.49 10.68 -22.91
CA THR A 1033 55.98 10.00 -21.71
C THR A 1033 54.70 10.65 -21.18
N LEU A 1034 54.68 11.97 -21.05
CA LEU A 1034 53.52 12.71 -20.52
C LEU A 1034 52.30 12.66 -21.44
N ILE A 1035 52.49 12.65 -22.76
CA ILE A 1035 51.39 12.48 -23.72
C ILE A 1035 50.78 11.09 -23.58
N ASN A 1036 51.61 10.05 -23.44
CA ASN A 1036 51.13 8.68 -23.24
C ASN A 1036 50.38 8.55 -21.91
N GLU A 1037 50.91 9.10 -20.82
CA GLU A 1037 50.25 9.12 -19.51
C GLU A 1037 48.92 9.89 -19.54
N SER A 1038 48.90 11.09 -20.14
CA SER A 1038 47.68 11.89 -20.29
C SER A 1038 46.63 11.16 -21.12
N THR A 1039 47.05 10.45 -22.18
CA THR A 1039 46.14 9.66 -23.02
C THR A 1039 45.61 8.43 -22.28
N ASP A 1040 46.45 7.75 -21.49
CA ASP A 1040 46.04 6.61 -20.67
C ASP A 1040 45.02 7.04 -19.60
N TYR A 1041 45.30 8.10 -18.85
CA TYR A 1041 44.35 8.64 -17.87
C TYR A 1041 43.07 9.16 -18.53
N TYR A 1042 43.17 9.85 -19.68
CA TYR A 1042 41.99 10.26 -20.45
C TYR A 1042 41.16 9.04 -20.87
N THR A 1043 41.80 7.96 -21.31
CA THR A 1043 41.13 6.71 -21.68
C THR A 1043 40.46 6.08 -20.47
N LYS A 1044 41.10 6.09 -19.29
CA LYS A 1044 40.52 5.58 -18.03
C LYS A 1044 39.36 6.44 -17.52
N VAL A 1045 39.43 7.76 -17.64
CA VAL A 1045 38.30 8.67 -17.32
C VAL A 1045 37.15 8.45 -18.29
N ARG A 1046 37.48 8.32 -19.58
CA ARG A 1046 36.50 8.28 -20.66
C ARG A 1046 35.84 6.91 -20.80
N TYR A 1047 36.56 5.82 -20.66
CA TYR A 1047 36.06 4.47 -20.93
C TYR A 1047 36.10 3.55 -19.71
N GLY A 1048 36.65 4.03 -18.58
CA GLY A 1048 36.87 3.20 -17.40
C GLY A 1048 38.05 2.24 -17.55
N THR A 1049 38.24 1.40 -16.54
CA THR A 1049 39.13 0.22 -16.58
C THR A 1049 38.33 -1.04 -16.93
N GLU A 1050 38.95 -2.21 -17.09
CA GLU A 1050 38.21 -3.49 -17.30
C GLU A 1050 37.13 -3.75 -16.24
N ILE A 1051 37.27 -3.16 -15.06
CA ILE A 1051 36.34 -3.25 -13.92
C ILE A 1051 35.29 -2.12 -13.95
N LEU A 1052 35.61 -0.95 -14.53
CA LEU A 1052 34.78 0.27 -14.55
C LEU A 1052 34.06 0.52 -15.89
N GLY A 1053 34.46 -0.20 -16.94
CA GLY A 1053 33.95 -0.07 -18.30
C GLY A 1053 32.42 -0.14 -18.41
N PRO A 1054 31.70 -0.96 -17.64
CA PRO A 1054 30.23 -1.01 -17.73
C PRO A 1054 29.55 0.28 -17.27
N ALA A 1055 30.02 0.93 -16.20
CA ALA A 1055 29.37 2.10 -15.60
C ALA A 1055 29.64 3.39 -16.38
N ILE A 1056 30.87 3.58 -16.87
CA ILE A 1056 31.24 4.77 -17.66
C ILE A 1056 30.71 4.67 -19.09
N ASN A 1057 30.70 3.48 -19.72
CA ASN A 1057 30.04 3.32 -21.01
C ASN A 1057 28.53 3.57 -20.92
N MET A 1058 27.90 3.24 -19.78
CA MET A 1058 26.50 3.57 -19.52
C MET A 1058 26.30 5.10 -19.40
N ALA A 1059 27.18 5.80 -18.69
CA ALA A 1059 27.15 7.27 -18.56
C ALA A 1059 27.42 7.99 -19.90
N GLN A 1060 28.32 7.48 -20.72
CA GLN A 1060 28.58 8.01 -22.07
C GLN A 1060 27.47 7.70 -23.06
N GLN A 1061 26.88 6.51 -22.98
CA GLN A 1061 25.66 6.22 -23.73
C GLN A 1061 24.55 7.19 -23.31
N MET A 1062 24.41 7.52 -22.02
CA MET A 1062 23.44 8.52 -21.56
C MET A 1062 23.70 9.92 -22.15
N GLU A 1063 24.96 10.37 -22.22
CA GLU A 1063 25.34 11.65 -22.84
C GLU A 1063 25.10 11.65 -24.36
N HIS A 1064 25.46 10.56 -25.04
CA HIS A 1064 25.21 10.38 -26.47
C HIS A 1064 23.71 10.32 -26.82
N HIS A 1065 22.85 10.05 -25.82
CA HIS A 1065 21.39 10.09 -25.92
C HIS A 1065 20.77 11.37 -25.32
N GLY A 1066 21.58 12.41 -25.09
CA GLY A 1066 21.09 13.75 -24.75
C GLY A 1066 20.67 13.94 -23.29
N ILE A 1067 21.12 13.08 -22.37
CA ILE A 1067 20.98 13.31 -20.93
C ILE A 1067 22.16 14.17 -20.49
N PRO A 1068 21.94 15.45 -20.11
CA PRO A 1068 23.04 16.31 -19.69
C PRO A 1068 23.60 15.81 -18.36
N MET A 1069 24.88 15.44 -18.34
CA MET A 1069 25.60 15.24 -17.09
C MET A 1069 25.67 16.57 -16.34
N LYS A 1070 25.19 16.61 -15.09
CA LYS A 1070 25.55 17.66 -14.13
C LYS A 1070 26.97 17.51 -13.58
N VAL A 1071 27.66 16.45 -13.97
CA VAL A 1071 29.10 16.28 -13.73
C VAL A 1071 29.81 16.84 -14.96
N HIS A 1072 29.82 18.17 -15.08
CA HIS A 1072 30.83 18.84 -15.87
C HIS A 1072 32.14 18.71 -15.09
N ILE A 1073 32.93 17.69 -15.45
CA ILE A 1073 34.37 17.73 -15.21
C ILE A 1073 34.94 18.41 -16.46
N SER A 1074 34.96 19.73 -16.41
CA SER A 1074 35.72 20.61 -17.29
C SER A 1074 36.13 21.84 -16.49
#